data_AF-A0A516G6M9-F1
#
_entry.id   AF-A0A516G6M9-F1
#
_cell.length_a   1.000
_cell.length_b   1.000
_cell.length_c   1.000
_cell.angle_alpha   90.00
_cell.angle_beta   90.00
_cell.angle_gamma   90.00
#
_symmetry.space_group_name_H-M   'P 1'
#
loop_
_entity.id
_entity.type
_entity.pdbx_description
1 polymer ?
#
loop_
_entity_poly.entity_id
_entity_poly.type
_entity_poly.pdbx_seq_one_letter_code
_entity_poly.pdbx_strand_id
1 'polypeptide(L)'
;MSFITVGGQPSWPGPPGAVRTRADAGDCAEHSPAGGFPPVCCRSRVCHMKVKGAVLVGLVTAALTVAPAAGALSSPSSSSGADASHITMSALASGSETAAGSLGISLNVLAHADDASSDPGSSPDAGSSPDAGSSPDAGAGLTSDTTAVGKARLAGTDRYGTSVAISKWTFPHQGDADRVYLARADVFADALTAGVLTDGPVLLVPGDCGAPRAVVRAEITRLDPETVVALGGEAAVCQAQLEVAANGRPVERLTGENRAATAAAIGLYEFAEGTTTVYLARGNSSPDAMVGGMLTDGPILLTNPDGTHLPQVTRAAIAELDPDRVVALGGTTSVSNYLLGQAADGRATSRLAGTDRYATSVKVADNAFPAGSDRVYIARGDGANLTDAVVSGVLTDGPVLLVNGPCIKVPNVIQKYLADKQPSVVVALGGQGAVCHQLLEDAAAAATPPPPPPPPPPPGPNCAQVRCVALTFDDGPSAYTTQLVNTLDDLDVPATFFVVGQMADARPNTVKRSYDHGYQVENHTWNHPEMNTLTLTQQQSQYTSTRNLLTGLGIEPTDMLRPPYGAWNSNTRKLGVPLILWSIDTRDWENRNTAQIRANVRNSIHNGAIVLQHDTIPESVAAVPGIVSDLRARGYHFVTVEDLVPWAGPGDLVYSRGNVVDATVEAEPQVFDGADYAPPVDAAEMPVE
;
A
#
# COMPACT_ATOMS: atom_id res chain seq x y z
N MET A 1 2.90 -50.38 33.34
CA MET A 1 2.31 -50.74 34.64
C MET A 1 2.09 -49.43 35.40
N SER A 2 0.95 -49.12 36.02
CA SER A 2 -0.42 -49.66 35.92
C SER A 2 -1.42 -48.58 36.41
N PHE A 3 -2.73 -48.78 36.17
CA PHE A 3 -3.84 -47.90 36.56
C PHE A 3 -3.93 -47.67 38.11
N ILE A 4 -4.63 -46.65 38.65
CA ILE A 4 -6.11 -46.50 38.72
C ILE A 4 -6.54 -45.01 38.90
N THR A 5 -7.82 -44.72 38.62
CA THR A 5 -8.47 -43.39 38.49
C THR A 5 -9.52 -43.09 39.59
N VAL A 6 -10.26 -41.95 39.43
CA VAL A 6 -11.43 -41.44 40.20
C VAL A 6 -11.07 -40.63 41.47
N GLY A 7 -11.65 -39.46 41.77
CA GLY A 7 -12.57 -38.57 41.00
C GLY A 7 -13.47 -37.73 41.91
N GLY A 8 -13.77 -36.46 41.58
CA GLY A 8 -14.79 -35.65 42.29
C GLY A 8 -14.66 -34.11 42.23
N GLN A 9 -15.76 -33.45 41.84
CA GLN A 9 -16.08 -31.99 41.82
C GLN A 9 -17.63 -31.91 41.60
N PRO A 10 -18.35 -30.78 41.83
CA PRO A 10 -17.92 -29.46 42.35
C PRO A 10 -18.78 -28.94 43.54
N SER A 11 -18.47 -27.75 44.06
CA SER A 11 -19.47 -26.82 44.64
C SER A 11 -18.95 -25.38 44.71
N TRP A 12 -19.86 -24.40 44.62
CA TRP A 12 -19.63 -22.94 44.74
C TRP A 12 -20.42 -22.38 45.95
N PRO A 13 -20.00 -21.25 46.55
CA PRO A 13 -20.61 -19.95 46.20
C PRO A 13 -19.65 -18.74 46.17
N GLY A 14 -20.03 -17.66 45.47
CA GLY A 14 -19.47 -16.29 45.63
C GLY A 14 -20.35 -15.43 46.55
N PRO A 15 -20.44 -14.08 46.42
CA PRO A 15 -19.72 -13.08 45.59
C PRO A 15 -19.03 -12.00 46.53
N PRO A 16 -18.92 -10.66 46.29
CA PRO A 16 -19.05 -9.81 45.09
C PRO A 16 -17.99 -8.67 44.86
N GLY A 17 -17.98 -8.08 43.66
CA GLY A 17 -18.09 -6.61 43.46
C GLY A 17 -16.87 -5.67 43.49
N ALA A 18 -16.44 -5.16 42.32
CA ALA A 18 -15.89 -3.82 42.04
C ALA A 18 -15.67 -3.69 40.50
N VAL A 19 -16.45 -2.93 39.72
CA VAL A 19 -16.45 -1.46 39.58
C VAL A 19 -15.03 -0.87 39.42
N ARG A 20 -14.74 -0.36 38.21
CA ARG A 20 -13.65 0.59 37.94
C ARG A 20 -14.23 1.82 37.24
N THR A 21 -13.93 3.01 37.74
CA THR A 21 -14.29 4.29 37.12
C THR A 21 -13.04 5.00 36.59
N ARG A 22 -13.21 5.87 35.59
CA ARG A 22 -12.19 6.85 35.21
C ARG A 22 -11.96 7.87 36.33
N ALA A 23 -10.80 8.50 36.32
CA ALA A 23 -10.57 9.84 36.83
C ALA A 23 -9.56 10.52 35.87
N ASP A 24 -9.74 11.81 35.62
CA ASP A 24 -9.04 12.55 34.57
C ASP A 24 -7.79 13.28 35.08
N ALA A 25 -7.11 14.02 34.19
CA ALA A 25 -5.87 14.75 34.49
C ALA A 25 -6.11 16.05 35.28
N GLY A 26 -5.13 16.47 36.09
CA GLY A 26 -5.15 17.76 36.79
C GLY A 26 -3.85 18.08 37.56
N ASP A 27 -3.47 19.35 37.48
CA ASP A 27 -2.58 20.14 38.35
C ASP A 27 -1.15 19.66 38.71
N CYS A 28 -0.18 20.46 38.27
CA CYS A 28 1.12 20.59 38.92
C CYS A 28 1.01 21.52 40.14
N ALA A 29 1.55 21.13 41.29
CA ALA A 29 1.66 21.98 42.47
C ALA A 29 3.14 22.32 42.75
N GLU A 30 3.44 23.62 42.88
CA GLU A 30 4.76 24.10 43.27
C GLU A 30 5.07 23.76 44.73
N HIS A 31 6.30 23.34 45.03
CA HIS A 31 6.97 23.57 46.32
C HIS A 31 8.50 23.49 46.12
N SER A 32 9.23 24.53 46.52
CA SER A 32 10.71 24.54 46.57
C SER A 32 11.18 24.92 47.96
N PRO A 33 12.30 24.36 48.41
CA PRO A 33 13.26 25.17 49.16
C PRO A 33 14.73 24.95 48.77
N ALA A 34 15.46 26.07 48.65
CA ALA A 34 16.89 26.21 48.97
C ALA A 34 17.91 25.27 48.29
N GLY A 35 18.17 25.49 47.00
CA GLY A 35 19.38 25.00 46.31
C GLY A 35 19.60 25.76 45.00
N GLY A 36 20.64 26.60 44.90
CA GLY A 36 20.77 27.59 43.84
C GLY A 36 21.30 27.06 42.50
N PHE A 37 20.40 26.61 41.62
CA PHE A 37 20.61 26.45 40.17
C PHE A 37 19.32 26.80 39.40
N PRO A 38 19.38 27.23 38.13
CA PRO A 38 18.19 27.50 37.33
C PRO A 38 17.43 26.20 36.95
N PRO A 39 16.11 26.25 36.74
CA PRO A 39 15.32 25.07 36.37
C PRO A 39 15.61 24.64 34.92
N VAL A 40 15.77 23.33 34.72
CA VAL A 40 15.89 22.70 33.39
C VAL A 40 14.68 21.80 33.16
N CYS A 41 13.95 22.01 32.06
CA CYS A 41 12.84 21.15 31.66
C CYS A 41 13.36 19.87 30.98
N CYS A 42 13.37 18.76 31.70
CA CYS A 42 13.75 17.46 31.12
C CYS A 42 12.65 16.90 30.21
N ARG A 43 12.86 16.99 28.89
CA ARG A 43 12.48 15.93 27.94
C ARG A 43 13.75 15.17 27.55
N SER A 44 13.57 13.90 27.17
CA SER A 44 14.62 12.93 26.83
C SER A 44 15.53 12.52 27.99
N ARG A 45 15.99 11.26 27.95
CA ARG A 45 17.10 10.76 28.78
C ARG A 45 18.35 10.67 27.90
N VAL A 46 19.51 10.77 28.56
CA VAL A 46 20.91 10.65 28.10
C VAL A 46 21.62 12.00 28.10
N CYS A 47 22.68 12.07 28.90
CA CYS A 47 23.68 13.13 28.89
C CYS A 47 25.05 12.43 29.01
N HIS A 48 25.87 12.48 27.96
CA HIS A 48 27.20 11.85 28.01
C HIS A 48 28.17 12.65 28.88
N MET A 49 28.95 11.94 29.70
CA MET A 49 30.02 12.52 30.51
C MET A 49 31.29 11.66 30.41
N LYS A 50 32.05 11.84 29.32
CA LYS A 50 33.28 11.06 29.05
C LYS A 50 34.41 11.43 30.02
N VAL A 51 34.80 10.49 30.88
CA VAL A 51 36.02 10.57 31.70
C VAL A 51 37.21 10.04 30.89
N LYS A 52 38.32 10.78 30.86
CA LYS A 52 39.54 10.38 30.15
C LYS A 52 40.32 9.31 30.96
N GLY A 53 40.49 8.13 30.37
CA GLY A 53 41.43 7.10 30.82
C GLY A 53 42.17 6.50 29.62
N ALA A 54 43.50 6.60 29.60
CA ALA A 54 44.33 6.06 28.53
C ALA A 54 44.92 4.70 28.92
N VAL A 55 44.86 3.73 28.00
CA VAL A 55 45.57 2.45 28.11
C VAL A 55 46.38 2.24 26.83
N LEU A 56 47.65 1.90 26.99
CA LEU A 56 48.62 1.72 25.91
C LEU A 56 49.01 0.24 25.83
N VAL A 57 48.84 -0.41 24.68
CA VAL A 57 49.36 -1.76 24.41
C VAL A 57 50.08 -1.73 23.06
N GLY A 58 51.32 -2.21 23.02
CA GLY A 58 52.24 -2.04 21.90
C GLY A 58 52.25 -3.21 20.90
N LEU A 59 52.78 -2.95 19.70
CA LEU A 59 53.06 -3.96 18.68
C LEU A 59 54.14 -4.96 19.16
N VAL A 60 54.03 -6.20 18.68
CA VAL A 60 55.17 -7.12 18.56
C VAL A 60 55.27 -7.57 17.11
N THR A 61 56.28 -7.08 16.39
CA THR A 61 56.63 -7.56 15.05
C THR A 61 57.55 -8.77 15.12
N ALA A 62 57.22 -9.84 14.39
CA ALA A 62 58.13 -10.94 14.11
C ALA A 62 58.12 -11.25 12.60
N ALA A 63 59.24 -11.02 11.94
CA ALA A 63 59.43 -11.37 10.52
C ALA A 63 60.25 -12.67 10.43
N LEU A 64 59.86 -13.57 9.51
CA LEU A 64 60.68 -14.73 9.15
C LEU A 64 60.52 -15.03 7.66
N THR A 65 61.65 -15.00 6.93
CA THR A 65 61.68 -15.20 5.47
C THR A 65 62.34 -16.53 5.12
N VAL A 66 61.61 -17.47 4.51
CA VAL A 66 62.20 -18.63 3.80
C VAL A 66 61.40 -18.93 2.53
N ALA A 67 62.14 -19.06 1.43
CA ALA A 67 61.80 -19.77 0.19
C ALA A 67 62.96 -20.79 -0.04
N PRO A 68 62.88 -21.83 -0.92
CA PRO A 68 62.15 -21.80 -2.20
C PRO A 68 61.60 -23.16 -2.73
N ALA A 69 61.14 -23.12 -3.99
CA ALA A 69 61.27 -24.14 -5.04
C ALA A 69 60.50 -25.49 -4.98
N ALA A 70 59.50 -25.57 -5.86
CA ALA A 70 59.30 -26.60 -6.91
C ALA A 70 59.49 -28.11 -6.62
N GLY A 71 58.42 -28.87 -6.86
CA GLY A 71 58.40 -30.33 -7.08
C GLY A 71 57.09 -30.73 -7.78
N ALA A 72 57.11 -31.77 -8.62
CA ALA A 72 55.96 -32.21 -9.43
C ALA A 72 55.68 -33.71 -9.29
N LEU A 73 54.62 -34.21 -9.95
CA LEU A 73 54.14 -35.62 -9.97
C LEU A 73 53.38 -36.02 -8.68
N SER A 74 52.36 -36.90 -8.68
CA SER A 74 51.68 -37.66 -9.76
C SER A 74 50.27 -38.13 -9.32
N SER A 75 49.32 -38.22 -10.26
CA SER A 75 48.09 -39.04 -10.14
C SER A 75 48.40 -40.54 -10.35
N PRO A 76 47.50 -41.52 -10.05
CA PRO A 76 46.36 -41.81 -10.96
C PRO A 76 45.10 -42.47 -10.31
N SER A 77 44.14 -42.84 -11.19
CA SER A 77 43.06 -43.86 -11.03
C SER A 77 41.90 -43.62 -10.04
N SER A 78 40.64 -43.99 -10.35
CA SER A 78 40.06 -44.56 -11.60
C SER A 78 38.52 -44.57 -11.61
N SER A 79 37.92 -44.43 -12.81
CA SER A 79 36.64 -45.02 -13.31
C SER A 79 35.33 -44.88 -12.50
N SER A 80 34.11 -44.76 -13.09
CA SER A 80 33.62 -44.77 -14.49
C SER A 80 32.16 -44.26 -14.49
N GLY A 81 31.54 -43.79 -15.59
CA GLY A 81 32.01 -43.60 -16.96
C GLY A 81 30.82 -43.48 -17.95
N ALA A 82 31.10 -43.10 -19.20
CA ALA A 82 30.20 -43.08 -20.39
C ALA A 82 28.93 -42.18 -20.31
N ASP A 83 28.41 -41.63 -21.42
CA ASP A 83 28.71 -41.90 -22.84
C ASP A 83 28.87 -40.60 -23.68
N ALA A 84 29.28 -40.75 -24.95
CA ALA A 84 29.66 -39.67 -25.86
C ALA A 84 28.46 -39.06 -26.65
N SER A 85 28.58 -37.93 -27.36
CA SER A 85 29.28 -37.95 -28.65
C SER A 85 29.49 -36.57 -29.33
N HIS A 86 30.64 -36.48 -30.02
CA HIS A 86 31.07 -35.58 -31.10
C HIS A 86 31.30 -34.07 -30.91
N ILE A 87 32.46 -33.65 -31.44
CA ILE A 87 33.05 -32.29 -31.50
C ILE A 87 33.61 -32.09 -32.92
N THR A 88 33.53 -30.87 -33.45
CA THR A 88 34.52 -30.23 -34.35
C THR A 88 34.58 -28.74 -33.97
N MET A 89 35.71 -28.14 -33.57
CA MET A 89 36.91 -27.74 -34.36
C MET A 89 36.58 -26.81 -35.54
N SER A 90 37.21 -25.65 -35.75
CA SER A 90 38.40 -24.97 -35.16
C SER A 90 38.20 -23.43 -35.22
N ALA A 91 38.62 -22.57 -34.30
CA ALA A 91 39.94 -22.24 -33.70
C ALA A 91 40.81 -21.23 -34.52
N LEU A 92 41.16 -20.10 -33.86
CA LEU A 92 42.29 -19.16 -34.12
C LEU A 92 42.24 -18.27 -35.39
N ALA A 93 42.78 -17.03 -35.43
CA ALA A 93 43.23 -16.11 -34.36
C ALA A 93 43.49 -14.66 -34.86
N SER A 94 43.57 -13.72 -33.89
CA SER A 94 44.48 -12.55 -33.80
C SER A 94 44.54 -11.45 -34.87
N GLY A 95 44.55 -10.20 -34.37
CA GLY A 95 45.14 -9.00 -35.00
C GLY A 95 44.14 -7.90 -35.38
N SER A 96 44.37 -6.58 -35.24
CA SER A 96 45.18 -5.71 -34.35
C SER A 96 45.38 -4.37 -35.09
N GLU A 97 45.03 -3.24 -34.47
CA GLU A 97 45.48 -1.87 -34.87
C GLU A 97 44.97 -1.35 -36.26
N THR A 98 44.87 -0.04 -36.58
CA THR A 98 44.98 1.23 -35.80
C THR A 98 44.21 2.40 -36.45
N ALA A 99 43.74 3.34 -35.61
CA ALA A 99 43.71 4.82 -35.76
C ALA A 99 43.27 5.58 -37.04
N ALA A 100 42.49 6.66 -36.80
CA ALA A 100 42.31 7.91 -37.58
C ALA A 100 41.68 7.86 -39.00
N GLY A 101 41.09 8.95 -39.54
CA GLY A 101 40.69 10.23 -38.92
C GLY A 101 40.66 11.45 -39.87
N SER A 102 39.50 11.82 -40.42
CA SER A 102 39.16 13.11 -41.12
C SER A 102 37.65 13.16 -41.39
N LEU A 103 36.86 14.25 -41.31
CA LEU A 103 36.93 15.67 -41.74
C LEU A 103 36.25 15.95 -43.11
N GLY A 104 35.43 17.01 -43.17
CA GLY A 104 34.49 17.36 -44.27
C GLY A 104 33.03 17.05 -43.88
N ILE A 105 32.10 17.96 -43.57
CA ILE A 105 31.85 19.41 -43.84
C ILE A 105 31.27 19.73 -45.24
N SER A 106 30.06 20.34 -45.23
CA SER A 106 29.39 21.10 -46.31
C SER A 106 28.86 20.35 -47.55
N LEU A 107 27.84 20.83 -48.30
CA LEU A 107 26.73 21.77 -48.00
C LEU A 107 25.66 21.72 -49.13
N ASN A 108 24.47 21.16 -48.84
CA ASN A 108 23.10 21.70 -49.04
C ASN A 108 22.55 22.19 -50.42
N VAL A 109 21.20 22.17 -50.54
CA VAL A 109 20.28 22.78 -51.56
C VAL A 109 20.46 22.38 -53.05
N LEU A 110 19.46 22.49 -53.97
CA LEU A 110 17.99 22.72 -53.90
C LEU A 110 17.27 21.43 -54.42
N ALA A 111 16.04 21.29 -54.94
CA ALA A 111 14.77 22.03 -55.20
C ALA A 111 13.71 20.93 -55.60
N HIS A 112 12.38 21.07 -55.71
CA HIS A 112 11.28 22.04 -55.41
C HIS A 112 10.01 21.17 -55.14
N ALA A 113 8.84 21.58 -54.60
CA ALA A 113 7.85 22.63 -54.97
C ALA A 113 7.12 22.39 -56.31
N ASP A 114 5.88 22.85 -56.53
CA ASP A 114 4.92 23.60 -55.67
C ASP A 114 3.76 22.66 -55.22
N ASP A 115 2.58 22.99 -54.67
CA ASP A 115 1.81 24.21 -54.25
C ASP A 115 0.77 23.70 -53.18
N ALA A 116 -0.14 24.41 -52.48
CA ALA A 116 -0.63 25.80 -52.48
C ALA A 116 -1.29 26.19 -51.11
N SER A 117 -1.65 27.48 -50.98
CA SER A 117 -2.68 28.13 -50.11
C SER A 117 -2.80 27.83 -48.59
N SER A 118 -3.02 28.81 -47.71
CA SER A 118 -2.84 30.28 -47.81
C SER A 118 -2.80 30.94 -46.42
N ASP A 119 -1.82 31.83 -46.23
CA ASP A 119 -1.53 32.71 -45.08
C ASP A 119 -2.54 33.91 -44.98
N PRO A 120 -2.46 34.92 -44.06
CA PRO A 120 -1.48 35.16 -42.98
C PRO A 120 -2.04 35.54 -41.59
N GLY A 121 -1.17 35.56 -40.56
CA GLY A 121 -1.57 35.81 -39.15
C GLY A 121 -0.60 36.52 -38.18
N SER A 122 0.67 36.76 -38.53
CA SER A 122 1.68 37.56 -37.77
C SER A 122 2.11 37.09 -36.35
N SER A 123 3.40 36.78 -36.23
CA SER A 123 4.20 36.72 -34.99
C SER A 123 5.10 37.99 -34.93
N PRO A 124 6.03 38.22 -33.96
CA PRO A 124 6.35 37.49 -32.72
C PRO A 124 6.50 38.42 -31.48
N ASP A 125 6.92 37.87 -30.33
CA ASP A 125 8.23 38.25 -29.72
C ASP A 125 8.64 37.29 -28.58
N ALA A 126 9.91 37.36 -28.15
CA ALA A 126 10.51 36.46 -27.15
C ALA A 126 11.24 37.22 -26.02
N GLY A 127 11.22 36.69 -24.79
CA GLY A 127 11.85 37.32 -23.62
C GLY A 127 12.20 36.35 -22.49
N SER A 128 13.45 36.39 -22.04
CA SER A 128 14.07 35.42 -21.11
C SER A 128 13.76 35.67 -19.62
N SER A 129 13.49 34.56 -18.90
CA SER A 129 14.12 34.10 -17.62
C SER A 129 15.15 35.00 -16.91
N PRO A 130 15.38 34.88 -15.57
CA PRO A 130 14.46 34.64 -14.43
C PRO A 130 14.78 35.57 -13.22
N ASP A 131 14.02 35.50 -12.10
CA ASP A 131 14.61 35.68 -10.75
C ASP A 131 13.73 35.16 -9.58
N ALA A 132 14.24 35.21 -8.34
CA ALA A 132 13.68 34.48 -7.18
C ALA A 132 13.19 35.32 -5.98
N GLY A 133 12.12 34.84 -5.34
CA GLY A 133 11.90 34.84 -3.87
C GLY A 133 11.77 36.16 -3.09
N SER A 134 10.56 36.50 -2.64
CA SER A 134 10.29 37.28 -1.41
C SER A 134 8.81 37.17 -0.97
N SER A 135 8.56 37.29 0.34
CA SER A 135 7.24 37.29 1.00
C SER A 135 7.42 37.66 2.49
N PRO A 136 6.42 38.16 3.25
CA PRO A 136 5.06 38.62 2.88
C PRO A 136 4.79 40.10 3.24
N ASP A 137 3.59 40.63 2.92
CA ASP A 137 2.67 41.15 3.96
C ASP A 137 1.21 41.20 3.44
N ALA A 138 0.25 41.49 4.32
CA ALA A 138 -1.19 41.24 4.17
C ALA A 138 -2.00 42.32 3.39
N GLY A 139 -3.23 41.98 2.97
CA GLY A 139 -4.18 43.06 2.61
C GLY A 139 -5.47 42.79 1.80
N ALA A 140 -5.92 41.55 1.54
CA ALA A 140 -7.21 41.33 0.86
C ALA A 140 -7.95 40.09 1.36
N GLY A 141 -9.27 40.20 1.56
CA GLY A 141 -10.10 39.11 2.05
C GLY A 141 -10.46 38.10 0.97
N LEU A 142 -10.00 36.86 1.12
CA LEU A 142 -10.46 35.68 0.38
C LEU A 142 -10.92 34.62 1.39
N THR A 143 -11.98 33.89 1.05
CA THR A 143 -12.49 32.79 1.87
C THR A 143 -11.46 31.68 1.97
N SER A 144 -11.04 31.36 3.19
CA SER A 144 -9.98 30.39 3.47
C SER A 144 -10.49 28.96 3.29
N ASP A 145 -10.42 28.44 2.06
CA ASP A 145 -10.60 27.02 1.79
C ASP A 145 -9.34 26.24 2.21
N THR A 146 -9.29 25.87 3.49
CA THR A 146 -8.14 25.21 4.13
C THR A 146 -8.20 23.68 4.04
N THR A 147 -8.82 23.14 2.99
CA THR A 147 -8.97 21.68 2.79
C THR A 147 -7.89 21.06 1.91
N ALA A 148 -7.11 21.86 1.18
CA ALA A 148 -6.10 21.38 0.24
C ALA A 148 -4.83 20.86 0.93
N VAL A 149 -4.55 19.55 0.78
CA VAL A 149 -3.29 18.93 1.23
C VAL A 149 -2.08 19.58 0.56
N GLY A 150 -1.10 19.97 1.38
CA GLY A 150 0.14 20.60 0.93
C GLY A 150 1.00 19.65 0.09
N LYS A 151 1.74 20.22 -0.86
CA LYS A 151 2.61 19.46 -1.77
C LYS A 151 4.01 20.06 -1.79
N ALA A 152 5.03 19.23 -1.61
CA ALA A 152 6.43 19.64 -1.74
C ALA A 152 7.26 18.61 -2.52
N ARG A 153 8.52 18.95 -2.82
CA ARG A 153 9.45 18.08 -3.54
C ARG A 153 10.88 18.29 -3.08
N LEU A 154 11.58 17.20 -2.77
CA LEU A 154 13.01 17.19 -2.46
C LEU A 154 13.75 16.55 -3.64
N ALA A 155 14.39 17.39 -4.47
CA ALA A 155 15.01 16.95 -5.72
C ALA A 155 16.16 17.87 -6.13
N GLY A 156 17.14 17.29 -6.84
CA GLY A 156 18.10 18.06 -7.64
C GLY A 156 18.05 17.70 -9.12
N THR A 157 19.08 18.10 -9.87
CA THR A 157 19.27 17.74 -11.29
C THR A 157 19.53 16.24 -11.49
N ASP A 158 20.02 15.57 -10.45
CA ASP A 158 20.33 14.15 -10.39
C ASP A 158 20.26 13.65 -8.94
N ARG A 159 20.57 12.36 -8.71
CA ARG A 159 20.57 11.73 -7.37
C ARG A 159 21.52 12.40 -6.36
N TYR A 160 22.63 12.97 -6.83
CA TYR A 160 23.55 13.70 -5.95
C TYR A 160 22.88 14.98 -5.46
N GLY A 161 22.26 15.74 -6.37
CA GLY A 161 21.45 16.90 -6.04
C GLY A 161 20.23 16.56 -5.17
N THR A 162 19.58 15.40 -5.36
CA THR A 162 18.48 14.93 -4.50
C THR A 162 18.98 14.65 -3.07
N SER A 163 20.13 14.00 -2.89
CA SER A 163 20.71 13.79 -1.54
C SER A 163 21.04 15.12 -0.83
N VAL A 164 21.50 16.13 -1.58
CA VAL A 164 21.72 17.49 -1.06
C VAL A 164 20.40 18.23 -0.77
N ALA A 165 19.34 17.99 -1.53
CA ALA A 165 18.01 18.57 -1.25
C ALA A 165 17.38 17.98 0.03
N ILE A 166 17.59 16.69 0.31
CA ILE A 166 17.19 16.03 1.56
C ILE A 166 18.05 16.53 2.73
N SER A 167 19.36 16.63 2.56
CA SER A 167 20.29 17.18 3.55
C SER A 167 19.91 18.61 4.00
N LYS A 168 19.54 19.49 3.07
CA LYS A 168 19.05 20.85 3.38
C LYS A 168 17.67 20.89 4.04
N TRP A 169 16.91 19.81 3.95
CA TRP A 169 15.59 19.70 4.55
C TRP A 169 15.66 19.25 6.01
N THR A 170 16.53 18.30 6.33
CA THR A 170 16.73 17.80 7.71
C THR A 170 17.73 18.61 8.52
N PHE A 171 18.74 19.20 7.88
CA PHE A 171 19.82 19.96 8.51
C PHE A 171 19.93 21.37 7.90
N PRO A 172 18.91 22.24 8.04
CA PRO A 172 18.80 23.51 7.31
C PRO A 172 19.90 24.55 7.60
N HIS A 173 20.64 24.43 8.70
CA HIS A 173 21.66 25.37 9.16
C HIS A 173 23.06 24.73 9.23
N GLN A 174 24.07 25.52 9.59
CA GLN A 174 25.45 25.06 9.82
C GLN A 174 25.56 24.59 11.28
N GLY A 175 26.19 23.43 11.52
CA GLY A 175 26.25 22.81 12.84
C GLY A 175 24.99 22.06 13.28
N ASP A 176 24.00 21.86 12.39
CA ASP A 176 22.86 20.96 12.63
C ASP A 176 23.27 19.47 12.54
N ALA A 177 24.43 19.17 11.96
CA ALA A 177 24.93 17.82 11.71
C ALA A 177 26.37 17.67 12.22
N ASP A 178 26.59 16.80 13.20
CA ASP A 178 27.92 16.47 13.74
C ASP A 178 28.77 15.74 12.69
N ARG A 179 28.11 14.97 11.81
CA ARG A 179 28.75 14.12 10.79
C ARG A 179 28.17 14.35 9.40
N VAL A 180 28.90 13.90 8.38
CA VAL A 180 28.34 13.62 7.05
C VAL A 180 28.74 12.23 6.60
N TYR A 181 27.75 11.43 6.18
CA TYR A 181 27.94 10.08 5.69
C TYR A 181 28.01 10.06 4.16
N LEU A 182 29.02 9.40 3.59
CA LEU A 182 29.21 9.26 2.15
C LEU A 182 28.86 7.84 1.71
N ALA A 183 28.00 7.74 0.69
CA ALA A 183 27.57 6.47 0.09
C ALA A 183 27.66 6.49 -1.44
N ARG A 184 28.02 5.36 -2.07
CA ARG A 184 28.08 5.31 -3.54
C ARG A 184 26.69 5.32 -4.19
N ALA A 185 26.56 6.12 -5.23
CA ALA A 185 25.27 6.47 -5.84
C ALA A 185 24.70 5.41 -6.81
N ASP A 186 25.44 4.35 -7.09
CA ASP A 186 25.13 3.31 -8.09
C ASP A 186 24.94 1.92 -7.47
N VAL A 187 25.67 1.59 -6.39
CA VAL A 187 25.49 0.35 -5.60
C VAL A 187 25.23 0.71 -4.13
N PHE A 188 24.01 1.18 -3.88
CA PHE A 188 23.53 1.74 -2.62
C PHE A 188 23.28 0.73 -1.48
N ALA A 189 23.78 -0.51 -1.58
CA ALA A 189 23.51 -1.58 -0.62
C ALA A 189 24.07 -1.28 0.79
N ASP A 190 25.26 -0.69 0.85
CA ASP A 190 25.91 -0.26 2.10
C ASP A 190 25.21 0.96 2.74
N ALA A 191 24.30 1.63 2.02
CA ALA A 191 23.52 2.77 2.49
C ALA A 191 22.08 2.43 2.92
N LEU A 192 21.57 1.23 2.59
CA LEU A 192 20.25 0.76 3.03
C LEU A 192 20.11 0.74 4.56
N THR A 193 21.24 0.54 5.25
CA THR A 193 21.30 0.43 6.71
C THR A 193 21.69 1.74 7.39
N ALA A 194 21.95 2.80 6.62
CA ALA A 194 22.40 4.09 7.11
C ALA A 194 21.28 5.01 7.59
N GLY A 195 20.01 4.63 7.43
CA GLY A 195 18.87 5.44 7.89
C GLY A 195 18.82 5.64 9.41
N VAL A 196 19.43 4.74 10.17
CA VAL A 196 19.56 4.86 11.64
C VAL A 196 20.59 5.90 12.09
N LEU A 197 21.48 6.34 11.20
CA LEU A 197 22.53 7.32 11.49
C LEU A 197 21.91 8.72 11.41
N THR A 198 21.35 9.18 12.53
CA THR A 198 20.49 10.39 12.56
C THR A 198 21.23 11.69 12.89
N ASP A 199 22.52 11.63 13.24
CA ASP A 199 23.40 12.76 13.56
C ASP A 199 24.03 13.45 12.34
N GLY A 200 23.70 13.00 11.12
CA GLY A 200 24.22 13.58 9.89
C GLY A 200 23.57 13.06 8.60
N PRO A 201 23.60 13.82 7.50
CA PRO A 201 22.98 13.42 6.24
C PRO A 201 23.82 12.38 5.47
N VAL A 202 23.12 11.48 4.77
CA VAL A 202 23.72 10.56 3.79
C VAL A 202 23.79 11.24 2.42
N LEU A 203 24.99 11.71 2.06
CA LEU A 203 25.27 12.31 0.75
C LEU A 203 25.85 11.29 -0.24
N LEU A 204 25.40 11.35 -1.49
CA LEU A 204 25.83 10.41 -2.52
C LEU A 204 27.14 10.84 -3.19
N VAL A 205 27.99 9.87 -3.53
CA VAL A 205 29.27 10.05 -4.24
C VAL A 205 29.39 9.07 -5.43
N PRO A 206 30.12 9.41 -6.50
CA PRO A 206 30.23 8.54 -7.67
C PRO A 206 31.17 7.36 -7.41
N GLY A 207 30.77 6.15 -7.83
CA GLY A 207 31.55 4.92 -7.65
C GLY A 207 32.77 4.74 -8.58
N ASP A 208 33.25 5.83 -9.18
CA ASP A 208 34.36 5.90 -10.15
C ASP A 208 35.68 6.42 -9.53
N CYS A 209 35.72 6.57 -8.19
CA CYS A 209 36.77 7.24 -7.42
C CYS A 209 37.04 8.71 -7.80
N GLY A 210 36.21 9.33 -8.64
CA GLY A 210 36.29 10.75 -8.94
C GLY A 210 35.97 11.62 -7.72
N ALA A 211 36.42 12.88 -7.74
CA ALA A 211 36.07 13.83 -6.68
C ALA A 211 34.54 13.95 -6.50
N PRO A 212 34.03 14.13 -5.27
CA PRO A 212 32.60 14.31 -5.06
C PRO A 212 32.04 15.48 -5.89
N ARG A 213 30.81 15.33 -6.40
CA ARG A 213 30.16 16.31 -7.28
C ARG A 213 30.15 17.69 -6.61
N ALA A 214 30.26 18.76 -7.39
CA ALA A 214 30.41 20.12 -6.85
C ALA A 214 29.28 20.49 -5.86
N VAL A 215 28.04 20.06 -6.14
CA VAL A 215 26.87 20.23 -5.25
C VAL A 215 27.05 19.54 -3.89
N VAL A 216 27.70 18.37 -3.85
CA VAL A 216 27.96 17.60 -2.62
C VAL A 216 29.10 18.24 -1.81
N ARG A 217 30.18 18.67 -2.46
CA ARG A 217 31.27 19.40 -1.77
C ARG A 217 30.79 20.74 -1.19
N ALA A 218 29.93 21.45 -1.92
CA ALA A 218 29.30 22.68 -1.42
C ALA A 218 28.39 22.40 -0.21
N GLU A 219 27.68 21.27 -0.19
CA GLU A 219 26.82 20.90 0.94
C GLU A 219 27.60 20.51 2.20
N ILE A 220 28.67 19.70 2.07
CA ILE A 220 29.59 19.41 3.19
C ILE A 220 30.19 20.72 3.74
N THR A 221 30.50 21.68 2.87
CA THR A 221 30.99 23.01 3.26
C THR A 221 29.92 23.88 3.94
N ARG A 222 28.63 23.66 3.66
CA ARG A 222 27.50 24.38 4.30
C ARG A 222 27.20 23.83 5.69
N LEU A 223 27.22 22.50 5.83
CA LEU A 223 26.95 21.81 7.10
C LEU A 223 28.07 22.05 8.11
N ASP A 224 29.31 22.03 7.62
CA ASP A 224 30.55 22.15 8.41
C ASP A 224 30.66 21.10 9.55
N PRO A 225 30.54 19.79 9.24
CA PRO A 225 30.53 18.73 10.25
C PRO A 225 31.88 18.58 10.95
N GLU A 226 31.90 17.97 12.14
CA GLU A 226 33.16 17.60 12.81
C GLU A 226 33.90 16.49 12.04
N THR A 227 33.17 15.51 11.49
CA THR A 227 33.76 14.31 10.85
C THR A 227 33.03 13.94 9.56
N VAL A 228 33.77 13.45 8.56
CA VAL A 228 33.18 12.86 7.34
C VAL A 228 33.42 11.36 7.31
N VAL A 229 32.36 10.58 7.16
CA VAL A 229 32.36 9.13 7.33
C VAL A 229 32.08 8.42 6.01
N ALA A 230 32.94 7.50 5.58
CA ALA A 230 32.66 6.63 4.44
C ALA A 230 31.84 5.41 4.85
N LEU A 231 30.75 5.13 4.12
CA LEU A 231 29.98 3.90 4.25
C LEU A 231 30.47 2.87 3.22
N GLY A 232 30.92 1.72 3.72
CA GLY A 232 31.55 0.65 2.94
C GLY A 232 33.06 0.86 2.71
N GLY A 233 33.67 -0.14 2.08
CA GLY A 233 35.12 -0.19 1.84
C GLY A 233 35.60 0.81 0.79
N GLU A 234 36.90 0.83 0.50
CA GLU A 234 37.46 1.70 -0.55
C GLU A 234 36.89 1.40 -1.95
N ALA A 235 36.49 0.15 -2.21
CA ALA A 235 35.77 -0.22 -3.42
C ALA A 235 34.33 0.35 -3.47
N ALA A 236 33.82 0.91 -2.38
CA ALA A 236 32.55 1.65 -2.34
C ALA A 236 32.77 3.16 -2.38
N VAL A 237 33.52 3.71 -1.42
CA VAL A 237 33.90 5.12 -1.32
C VAL A 237 35.42 5.21 -1.21
N CYS A 238 36.08 5.56 -2.30
CA CYS A 238 37.53 5.48 -2.43
C CYS A 238 38.24 6.46 -1.49
N GLN A 239 39.43 6.11 -0.97
CA GLN A 239 40.07 6.90 0.09
C GLN A 239 40.35 8.36 -0.32
N ALA A 240 40.86 8.59 -1.52
CA ALA A 240 41.07 9.94 -2.06
C ALA A 240 39.75 10.75 -2.23
N GLN A 241 38.62 10.08 -2.46
CA GLN A 241 37.31 10.72 -2.58
C GLN A 241 36.79 11.17 -1.20
N LEU A 242 37.02 10.36 -0.16
CA LEU A 242 36.74 10.69 1.23
C LEU A 242 37.60 11.87 1.73
N GLU A 243 38.90 11.88 1.43
CA GLU A 243 39.81 12.97 1.81
C GLU A 243 39.46 14.31 1.12
N VAL A 244 39.10 14.27 -0.17
CA VAL A 244 38.62 15.45 -0.92
C VAL A 244 37.24 15.93 -0.43
N ALA A 245 36.42 15.03 0.13
CA ALA A 245 35.16 15.40 0.77
C ALA A 245 35.39 16.10 2.13
N ALA A 246 36.27 15.54 2.96
CA ALA A 246 36.59 16.05 4.29
C ALA A 246 37.30 17.41 4.28
N ASN A 247 38.15 17.66 3.28
CA ASN A 247 38.89 18.91 3.13
C ASN A 247 39.70 19.28 4.40
N GLY A 248 40.43 18.31 4.94
CA GLY A 248 41.26 18.47 6.15
C GLY A 248 40.56 18.17 7.48
N ARG A 249 39.25 17.90 7.48
CA ARG A 249 38.52 17.36 8.64
C ARG A 249 38.93 15.91 8.96
N PRO A 250 38.71 15.44 10.20
CA PRO A 250 38.69 14.01 10.54
C PRO A 250 37.87 13.16 9.57
N VAL A 251 38.33 11.92 9.36
CA VAL A 251 37.64 10.92 8.52
C VAL A 251 37.51 9.59 9.25
N GLU A 252 36.33 9.00 9.14
CA GLU A 252 36.03 7.65 9.63
C GLU A 252 35.50 6.76 8.49
N ARG A 253 35.43 5.45 8.71
CA ARG A 253 34.88 4.50 7.73
C ARG A 253 34.15 3.34 8.42
N LEU A 254 32.86 3.22 8.17
CA LEU A 254 32.04 2.09 8.61
C LEU A 254 32.02 1.04 7.50
N THR A 255 32.74 -0.06 7.69
CA THR A 255 32.97 -1.06 6.63
C THR A 255 33.16 -2.46 7.20
N GLY A 256 32.82 -3.46 6.40
CA GLY A 256 33.31 -4.82 6.58
C GLY A 256 33.76 -5.44 5.24
N GLU A 257 34.10 -6.72 5.25
CA GLU A 257 34.53 -7.47 4.04
C GLU A 257 33.46 -7.54 2.94
N ASN A 258 32.20 -7.36 3.33
CA ASN A 258 31.02 -7.39 2.47
C ASN A 258 29.88 -6.61 3.14
N ARG A 259 28.84 -6.28 2.38
CA ARG A 259 27.64 -5.55 2.82
C ARG A 259 27.00 -6.01 4.14
N ALA A 260 27.01 -7.31 4.47
CA ALA A 260 26.43 -7.79 5.73
C ALA A 260 27.36 -7.49 6.93
N ALA A 261 28.67 -7.48 6.70
CA ALA A 261 29.65 -6.98 7.66
C ALA A 261 29.64 -5.44 7.74
N THR A 262 29.39 -4.71 6.64
CA THR A 262 29.15 -3.26 6.66
C THR A 262 27.90 -2.90 7.48
N ALA A 263 26.79 -3.61 7.25
CA ALA A 263 25.55 -3.46 8.03
C ALA A 263 25.76 -3.75 9.52
N ALA A 264 26.50 -4.80 9.86
CA ALA A 264 26.90 -5.10 11.23
C ALA A 264 27.74 -3.97 11.85
N ALA A 265 28.72 -3.43 11.12
CA ALA A 265 29.56 -2.32 11.59
C ALA A 265 28.76 -1.02 11.81
N ILE A 266 27.79 -0.71 10.94
CA ILE A 266 26.87 0.44 11.11
C ILE A 266 25.96 0.22 12.33
N GLY A 267 25.36 -0.96 12.47
CA GLY A 267 24.48 -1.28 13.59
C GLY A 267 25.19 -1.23 14.94
N LEU A 268 26.42 -1.75 15.03
CA LEU A 268 27.24 -1.73 16.26
C LEU A 268 27.86 -0.34 16.56
N TYR A 269 27.93 0.56 15.57
CA TYR A 269 28.38 1.94 15.77
C TYR A 269 27.28 2.78 16.45
N GLU A 270 26.06 2.73 15.90
CA GLU A 270 24.92 3.50 16.42
C GLU A 270 24.38 2.89 17.73
N PHE A 271 24.15 1.58 17.78
CA PHE A 271 23.55 0.88 18.91
C PHE A 271 24.63 0.23 19.81
N ALA A 272 25.71 0.97 20.08
CA ALA A 272 26.84 0.49 20.88
C ALA A 272 26.51 0.20 22.37
N GLU A 273 25.38 0.72 22.88
CA GLU A 273 24.83 0.39 24.21
C GLU A 273 23.76 -0.74 24.16
N GLY A 274 23.56 -1.37 22.99
CA GLY A 274 22.53 -2.37 22.73
C GLY A 274 21.23 -1.80 22.14
N THR A 275 20.24 -2.65 21.91
CA THR A 275 18.91 -2.25 21.41
C THR A 275 17.82 -3.22 21.89
N THR A 276 16.55 -2.84 21.80
CA THR A 276 15.41 -3.77 22.02
C THR A 276 15.06 -4.57 20.77
N THR A 277 15.42 -4.07 19.58
CA THR A 277 14.91 -4.55 18.30
C THR A 277 16.03 -4.63 17.28
N VAL A 278 16.08 -5.71 16.51
CA VAL A 278 16.88 -5.77 15.27
C VAL A 278 15.99 -6.09 14.09
N TYR A 279 16.14 -5.32 13.01
CA TYR A 279 15.45 -5.54 11.74
C TYR A 279 16.32 -6.40 10.82
N LEU A 280 15.78 -7.50 10.31
CA LEU A 280 16.48 -8.42 9.42
C LEU A 280 15.90 -8.31 8.00
N ALA A 281 16.74 -7.89 7.05
CA ALA A 281 16.36 -7.74 5.65
C ALA A 281 17.24 -8.60 4.72
N ARG A 282 16.81 -8.77 3.46
CA ARG A 282 17.60 -9.49 2.46
C ARG A 282 18.79 -8.65 1.99
N GLY A 283 19.99 -9.23 1.96
CA GLY A 283 21.22 -8.53 1.57
C GLY A 283 21.37 -8.17 0.08
N ASN A 284 20.35 -8.35 -0.77
CA ASN A 284 20.35 -7.71 -2.09
C ASN A 284 19.88 -6.24 -1.95
N SER A 285 19.74 -5.51 -3.05
CA SER A 285 19.16 -4.15 -3.01
C SER A 285 17.64 -4.23 -2.84
N SER A 286 17.16 -4.76 -1.72
CA SER A 286 15.73 -5.02 -1.50
C SER A 286 14.96 -3.72 -1.24
N PRO A 287 13.83 -3.49 -1.93
CA PRO A 287 12.87 -2.44 -1.56
C PRO A 287 12.38 -2.55 -0.11
N ASP A 288 12.30 -3.77 0.44
CA ASP A 288 11.88 -4.01 1.83
C ASP A 288 12.87 -3.44 2.85
N ALA A 289 14.18 -3.50 2.55
CA ALA A 289 15.24 -2.96 3.40
C ALA A 289 15.28 -1.43 3.36
N MET A 290 15.04 -0.88 2.17
CA MET A 290 15.15 0.55 1.86
C MET A 290 14.16 1.41 2.65
N VAL A 291 12.88 1.03 2.67
CA VAL A 291 11.87 1.69 3.51
C VAL A 291 12.12 1.46 5.00
N GLY A 292 12.84 0.40 5.37
CA GLY A 292 13.27 0.15 6.73
C GLY A 292 14.12 1.28 7.31
N GLY A 293 14.74 2.14 6.47
CA GLY A 293 15.57 3.26 6.92
C GLY A 293 14.89 4.26 7.87
N MET A 294 13.54 4.29 7.91
CA MET A 294 12.78 5.12 8.87
C MET A 294 12.62 4.50 10.27
N LEU A 295 13.12 3.28 10.49
CA LEU A 295 12.98 2.53 11.74
C LEU A 295 14.15 2.84 12.69
N THR A 296 14.00 3.89 13.49
CA THR A 296 15.04 4.34 14.43
C THR A 296 15.09 3.56 15.75
N ASP A 297 14.21 2.58 15.97
CA ASP A 297 14.19 1.75 17.20
C ASP A 297 15.10 0.51 17.14
N GLY A 298 15.85 0.33 16.05
CA GLY A 298 16.81 -0.76 15.92
C GLY A 298 17.58 -0.80 14.60
N PRO A 299 18.77 -1.40 14.54
CA PRO A 299 19.56 -1.46 13.32
C PRO A 299 18.98 -2.45 12.31
N ILE A 300 19.16 -2.13 11.02
CA ILE A 300 18.86 -3.03 9.91
C ILE A 300 20.12 -3.87 9.63
N LEU A 301 20.01 -5.17 9.85
CA LEU A 301 21.04 -6.15 9.50
C LEU A 301 20.60 -7.02 8.32
N LEU A 302 21.60 -7.55 7.59
CA LEU A 302 21.37 -8.21 6.31
C LEU A 302 21.62 -9.72 6.36
N THR A 303 20.71 -10.51 5.78
CA THR A 303 21.02 -11.87 5.34
C THR A 303 21.98 -11.83 4.14
N ASN A 304 22.40 -12.99 3.64
CA ASN A 304 23.15 -13.03 2.38
C ASN A 304 22.27 -12.58 1.17
N PRO A 305 22.86 -12.20 0.01
CA PRO A 305 22.11 -11.62 -1.10
C PRO A 305 21.02 -12.52 -1.72
N ASP A 306 21.27 -13.83 -1.81
CA ASP A 306 20.26 -14.76 -2.35
C ASP A 306 19.17 -15.15 -1.33
N GLY A 307 19.34 -14.83 -0.03
CA GLY A 307 18.32 -15.08 1.01
C GLY A 307 18.26 -16.52 1.51
N THR A 308 19.28 -17.35 1.27
CA THR A 308 19.35 -18.75 1.74
C THR A 308 20.04 -18.93 3.09
N HIS A 309 20.91 -18.01 3.53
CA HIS A 309 21.65 -18.15 4.79
C HIS A 309 21.85 -16.84 5.56
N LEU A 310 22.00 -16.99 6.87
CA LEU A 310 22.36 -15.92 7.80
C LEU A 310 23.90 -15.85 7.90
N PRO A 311 24.56 -14.74 7.51
CA PRO A 311 26.01 -14.59 7.63
C PRO A 311 26.46 -14.66 9.10
N GLN A 312 27.66 -15.20 9.35
CA GLN A 312 28.21 -15.28 10.71
C GLN A 312 28.39 -13.89 11.34
N VAL A 313 28.82 -12.90 10.56
CA VAL A 313 28.92 -11.49 10.99
C VAL A 313 27.56 -10.93 11.44
N THR A 314 26.48 -11.27 10.74
CA THR A 314 25.12 -10.86 11.11
C THR A 314 24.67 -11.52 12.40
N ARG A 315 24.93 -12.82 12.58
CA ARG A 315 24.59 -13.54 13.82
C ARG A 315 25.41 -13.02 15.02
N ALA A 316 26.69 -12.70 14.82
CA ALA A 316 27.55 -12.12 15.84
C ALA A 316 27.02 -10.74 16.29
N ALA A 317 26.72 -9.85 15.34
CA ALA A 317 26.15 -8.54 15.65
C ALA A 317 24.81 -8.63 16.39
N ILE A 318 23.90 -9.55 16.03
CA ILE A 318 22.65 -9.75 16.78
C ILE A 318 22.93 -10.20 18.23
N ALA A 319 23.93 -11.06 18.45
CA ALA A 319 24.29 -11.51 19.79
C ALA A 319 24.99 -10.44 20.65
N GLU A 320 25.66 -9.48 20.01
CA GLU A 320 26.35 -8.34 20.67
C GLU A 320 25.39 -7.16 20.94
N LEU A 321 24.39 -6.95 20.08
CA LEU A 321 23.30 -5.99 20.24
C LEU A 321 22.22 -6.40 21.27
N ASP A 322 22.19 -7.69 21.62
CA ASP A 322 21.27 -8.39 22.53
C ASP A 322 19.80 -7.91 22.56
N PRO A 323 19.05 -7.99 21.45
CA PRO A 323 17.67 -7.51 21.38
C PRO A 323 16.66 -8.41 22.08
N ASP A 324 15.52 -7.84 22.50
CA ASP A 324 14.33 -8.59 22.92
C ASP A 324 13.68 -9.35 21.74
N ARG A 325 13.75 -8.76 20.53
CA ARG A 325 13.05 -9.23 19.33
C ARG A 325 13.84 -9.04 18.03
N VAL A 326 13.63 -9.96 17.08
CA VAL A 326 14.11 -9.81 15.70
C VAL A 326 12.93 -9.76 14.73
N VAL A 327 12.92 -8.76 13.84
CA VAL A 327 11.80 -8.43 12.97
C VAL A 327 12.20 -8.58 11.51
N ALA A 328 11.56 -9.48 10.76
CA ALA A 328 11.84 -9.62 9.33
C ALA A 328 11.21 -8.47 8.51
N LEU A 329 12.02 -7.81 7.68
CA LEU A 329 11.54 -6.88 6.65
C LEU A 329 11.28 -7.66 5.35
N GLY A 330 10.07 -7.53 4.82
CA GLY A 330 9.65 -8.20 3.59
C GLY A 330 9.12 -9.62 3.78
N GLY A 331 8.63 -10.20 2.68
CA GLY A 331 7.98 -11.51 2.66
C GLY A 331 8.91 -12.69 3.01
N THR A 332 8.34 -13.90 3.10
CA THR A 332 9.08 -15.15 3.34
C THR A 332 10.07 -15.49 2.20
N THR A 333 9.92 -14.86 1.04
CA THR A 333 10.83 -14.88 -0.12
C THR A 333 11.99 -13.87 -0.03
N SER A 334 11.87 -12.87 0.85
CA SER A 334 12.97 -11.94 1.20
C SER A 334 13.77 -12.49 2.38
N VAL A 335 13.09 -12.84 3.47
CA VAL A 335 13.67 -13.46 4.67
C VAL A 335 12.78 -14.63 5.09
N SER A 336 13.26 -15.87 4.94
CA SER A 336 12.47 -17.05 5.28
C SER A 336 12.25 -17.19 6.80
N ASN A 337 11.20 -17.90 7.23
CA ASN A 337 10.95 -18.14 8.65
C ASN A 337 12.10 -18.92 9.33
N TYR A 338 12.84 -19.73 8.55
CA TYR A 338 14.03 -20.43 9.01
C TYR A 338 15.19 -19.46 9.32
N LEU A 339 15.43 -18.45 8.47
CA LEU A 339 16.45 -17.43 8.74
C LEU A 339 16.06 -16.49 9.87
N LEU A 340 14.77 -16.12 9.96
CA LEU A 340 14.25 -15.33 11.08
C LEU A 340 14.42 -16.07 12.41
N GLY A 341 14.12 -17.38 12.46
CA GLY A 341 14.36 -18.22 13.63
C GLY A 341 15.84 -18.35 14.00
N GLN A 342 16.74 -18.54 13.02
CA GLN A 342 18.19 -18.55 13.25
C GLN A 342 18.75 -17.22 13.75
N ALA A 343 18.13 -16.10 13.36
CA ALA A 343 18.56 -14.76 13.76
C ALA A 343 18.07 -14.41 15.17
N ALA A 344 16.86 -14.82 15.53
CA ALA A 344 16.31 -14.61 16.86
C ALA A 344 17.00 -15.45 17.95
N ASP A 345 17.40 -16.68 17.63
CA ASP A 345 18.05 -17.60 18.58
C ASP A 345 17.25 -17.77 19.90
N GLY A 346 15.93 -17.94 19.75
CA GLY A 346 14.98 -18.07 20.86
C GLY A 346 14.28 -16.77 21.30
N ARG A 347 14.75 -15.60 20.84
CA ARG A 347 14.09 -14.29 21.05
C ARG A 347 12.72 -14.20 20.37
N ALA A 348 11.94 -13.18 20.72
CA ALA A 348 10.65 -12.92 20.06
C ALA A 348 10.84 -12.59 18.57
N THR A 349 9.85 -12.94 17.74
CA THR A 349 9.91 -12.67 16.29
C THR A 349 8.62 -12.04 15.76
N SER A 350 8.76 -11.15 14.78
CA SER A 350 7.65 -10.62 13.99
C SER A 350 8.10 -10.33 12.55
N ARG A 351 7.20 -9.78 11.72
CA ARG A 351 7.47 -9.49 10.31
C ARG A 351 6.68 -8.27 9.83
N LEU A 352 7.35 -7.35 9.14
CA LEU A 352 6.74 -6.23 8.42
C LEU A 352 6.79 -6.54 6.92
N ALA A 353 5.66 -6.97 6.36
CA ALA A 353 5.57 -7.43 4.98
C ALA A 353 4.17 -7.23 4.40
N GLY A 354 4.11 -6.85 3.12
CA GLY A 354 2.90 -6.85 2.31
C GLY A 354 2.89 -7.96 1.25
N THR A 355 1.89 -7.90 0.37
CA THR A 355 1.81 -8.70 -0.87
C THR A 355 2.88 -8.32 -1.90
N ASP A 356 3.32 -7.07 -1.85
CA ASP A 356 4.35 -6.48 -2.69
C ASP A 356 5.11 -5.38 -1.92
N ARG A 357 6.09 -4.74 -2.56
CA ARG A 357 6.93 -3.67 -1.99
C ARG A 357 6.16 -2.44 -1.50
N TYR A 358 5.04 -2.11 -2.14
CA TYR A 358 4.21 -0.95 -1.78
C TYR A 358 3.43 -1.28 -0.51
N ALA A 359 2.83 -2.47 -0.44
CA ALA A 359 2.20 -2.98 0.76
C ALA A 359 3.20 -3.22 1.91
N THR A 360 4.46 -3.62 1.64
CA THR A 360 5.52 -3.64 2.66
C THR A 360 5.82 -2.23 3.16
N SER A 361 5.92 -1.22 2.28
CA SER A 361 6.16 0.17 2.71
C SER A 361 5.07 0.70 3.65
N VAL A 362 3.80 0.34 3.41
CA VAL A 362 2.69 0.61 4.34
C VAL A 362 2.88 -0.09 5.68
N LYS A 363 3.32 -1.36 5.70
CA LYS A 363 3.56 -2.08 6.97
C LYS A 363 4.78 -1.62 7.75
N VAL A 364 5.77 -1.02 7.10
CA VAL A 364 6.86 -0.31 7.79
C VAL A 364 6.37 1.05 8.30
N ALA A 365 5.60 1.79 7.51
CA ALA A 365 5.00 3.06 7.91
C ALA A 365 4.01 2.95 9.08
N ASP A 366 3.16 1.92 9.12
CA ASP A 366 2.27 1.63 10.26
C ASP A 366 3.04 1.24 11.53
N ASN A 367 4.26 0.70 11.42
CA ASN A 367 5.09 0.33 12.57
C ASN A 367 5.86 1.53 13.14
N ALA A 368 6.44 2.37 12.28
CA ALA A 368 7.15 3.58 12.68
C ALA A 368 6.20 4.73 13.09
N PHE A 369 5.11 4.91 12.34
CA PHE A 369 4.13 5.99 12.52
C PHE A 369 2.71 5.42 12.70
N PRO A 370 2.43 4.69 13.80
CA PRO A 370 1.14 4.04 14.01
C PRO A 370 -0.04 5.03 14.03
N ALA A 371 0.17 6.21 14.61
CA ALA A 371 -0.80 7.30 14.64
C ALA A 371 -0.87 8.13 13.33
N GLY A 372 -0.01 7.83 12.34
CA GLY A 372 0.25 8.73 11.21
C GLY A 372 1.21 9.86 11.57
N SER A 373 1.29 10.85 10.70
CA SER A 373 2.15 12.03 10.79
C SER A 373 1.61 13.14 9.89
N ASP A 374 1.89 14.41 10.21
CA ASP A 374 1.46 15.58 9.41
C ASP A 374 2.04 15.55 7.98
N ARG A 375 3.11 14.78 7.76
CA ARG A 375 3.81 14.66 6.50
C ARG A 375 3.95 13.19 6.10
N VAL A 376 3.82 12.92 4.79
CA VAL A 376 4.21 11.63 4.17
C VAL A 376 5.13 11.89 2.98
N TYR A 377 6.21 11.13 2.88
CA TYR A 377 7.12 11.13 1.74
C TYR A 377 6.72 10.03 0.75
N ILE A 378 6.71 10.34 -0.54
CA ILE A 378 6.51 9.37 -1.61
C ILE A 378 7.76 9.27 -2.49
N ALA A 379 8.20 8.04 -2.76
CA ALA A 379 9.43 7.77 -3.49
C ALA A 379 9.27 6.60 -4.47
N ARG A 380 10.10 6.56 -5.51
CA ARG A 380 9.98 5.57 -6.59
C ARG A 380 10.35 4.17 -6.10
N GLY A 381 9.41 3.23 -6.18
CA GLY A 381 9.61 1.85 -5.74
C GLY A 381 10.01 0.85 -6.82
N ASP A 382 9.97 1.21 -8.11
CA ASP A 382 10.20 0.31 -9.25
C ASP A 382 11.52 0.57 -10.00
N GLY A 383 11.94 -0.44 -10.79
CA GLY A 383 13.15 -0.37 -11.61
C GLY A 383 14.45 -0.47 -10.80
N ALA A 384 15.56 -0.06 -11.43
CA ALA A 384 16.91 -0.14 -10.86
C ALA A 384 17.36 1.16 -10.14
N ASN A 385 16.62 2.26 -10.30
CA ASN A 385 16.96 3.58 -9.75
C ASN A 385 16.17 3.87 -8.48
N LEU A 386 16.36 3.05 -7.45
CA LEU A 386 15.71 3.20 -6.15
C LEU A 386 16.42 4.21 -5.21
N THR A 387 17.49 4.87 -5.68
CA THR A 387 18.44 5.65 -4.88
C THR A 387 17.80 6.73 -4.01
N ASP A 388 16.76 7.38 -4.52
CA ASP A 388 16.17 8.57 -3.92
C ASP A 388 15.33 8.21 -2.66
N ALA A 389 15.04 6.91 -2.48
CA ALA A 389 14.41 6.33 -1.28
C ALA A 389 15.42 5.64 -0.33
N VAL A 390 16.73 5.69 -0.62
CA VAL A 390 17.78 5.17 0.28
C VAL A 390 18.32 6.29 1.17
N VAL A 391 18.57 7.46 0.57
CA VAL A 391 18.99 8.67 1.29
C VAL A 391 17.88 9.29 2.15
N SER A 392 16.67 8.73 2.10
CA SER A 392 15.50 9.21 2.85
C SER A 392 15.37 8.64 4.27
N GLY A 393 16.28 7.77 4.72
CA GLY A 393 16.21 7.20 6.07
C GLY A 393 16.31 8.26 7.18
N VAL A 394 17.06 9.34 6.94
CA VAL A 394 17.17 10.49 7.85
C VAL A 394 15.89 11.35 7.97
N LEU A 395 14.83 11.03 7.20
CA LEU A 395 13.54 11.72 7.27
C LEU A 395 12.69 11.14 8.41
N THR A 396 12.93 11.60 9.63
CA THR A 396 12.27 11.09 10.85
C THR A 396 10.92 11.76 11.16
N ASP A 397 10.50 12.78 10.40
CA ASP A 397 9.24 13.51 10.60
C ASP A 397 8.03 12.96 9.81
N GLY A 398 8.21 11.85 9.08
CA GLY A 398 7.12 11.13 8.40
C GLY A 398 7.59 9.91 7.60
N PRO A 399 6.68 8.97 7.27
CA PRO A 399 7.04 7.72 6.61
C PRO A 399 7.39 7.91 5.13
N VAL A 400 8.25 7.03 4.62
CA VAL A 400 8.60 6.93 3.20
C VAL A 400 7.81 5.80 2.54
N LEU A 401 6.78 6.15 1.78
CA LEU A 401 5.95 5.22 1.02
C LEU A 401 6.48 5.04 -0.40
N LEU A 402 6.37 3.81 -0.93
CA LEU A 402 6.78 3.50 -2.29
C LEU A 402 5.61 3.63 -3.27
N VAL A 403 5.86 4.31 -4.40
CA VAL A 403 4.91 4.46 -5.51
C VAL A 403 5.45 3.87 -6.80
N ASN A 404 4.56 3.56 -7.76
CA ASN A 404 4.96 3.19 -9.12
C ASN A 404 5.59 4.41 -9.82
N GLY A 405 6.65 4.23 -10.58
CA GLY A 405 7.34 5.34 -11.24
C GLY A 405 6.74 5.77 -12.59
N PRO A 406 7.24 6.90 -13.11
CA PRO A 406 7.09 8.19 -12.46
C PRO A 406 5.65 8.74 -12.53
N CYS A 407 4.81 8.23 -13.44
CA CYS A 407 3.41 8.66 -13.65
C CYS A 407 2.42 7.49 -13.76
N ILE A 408 2.78 6.30 -13.28
CA ILE A 408 1.83 5.19 -13.14
C ILE A 408 1.04 5.40 -11.84
N LYS A 409 -0.28 5.19 -11.88
CA LYS A 409 -1.24 5.38 -10.76
C LYS A 409 -0.64 5.03 -9.39
N VAL A 410 -0.89 5.89 -8.39
CA VAL A 410 -0.64 5.61 -6.97
C VAL A 410 -1.23 4.22 -6.62
N PRO A 411 -0.46 3.27 -6.05
CA PRO A 411 -0.98 1.95 -5.72
C PRO A 411 -2.16 2.06 -4.73
N ASN A 412 -3.22 1.27 -4.90
CA ASN A 412 -4.42 1.36 -4.06
C ASN A 412 -4.12 1.25 -2.54
N VAL A 413 -3.10 0.48 -2.15
CA VAL A 413 -2.64 0.38 -0.75
C VAL A 413 -2.03 1.68 -0.21
N ILE A 414 -1.38 2.48 -1.07
CA ILE A 414 -0.88 3.82 -0.73
C ILE A 414 -2.04 4.81 -0.69
N GLN A 415 -2.97 4.74 -1.67
CA GLN A 415 -4.18 5.57 -1.66
C GLN A 415 -4.97 5.40 -0.35
N LYS A 416 -5.18 4.15 0.08
CA LYS A 416 -5.85 3.87 1.36
C LYS A 416 -5.06 4.38 2.56
N TYR A 417 -3.74 4.18 2.63
CA TYR A 417 -2.95 4.71 3.75
C TYR A 417 -3.05 6.25 3.85
N LEU A 418 -3.01 6.95 2.72
CA LEU A 418 -3.15 8.40 2.69
C LEU A 418 -4.55 8.85 3.14
N ALA A 419 -5.62 8.17 2.72
CA ALA A 419 -6.99 8.47 3.14
C ALA A 419 -7.27 8.12 4.62
N ASP A 420 -6.62 7.07 5.14
CA ASP A 420 -6.75 6.61 6.52
C ASP A 420 -5.95 7.47 7.52
N LYS A 421 -4.79 8.02 7.12
CA LYS A 421 -3.90 8.81 7.99
C LYS A 421 -4.03 10.33 7.80
N GLN A 422 -4.55 10.79 6.66
CA GLN A 422 -4.86 12.19 6.33
C GLN A 422 -3.70 13.18 6.59
N PRO A 423 -2.50 12.95 6.02
CA PRO A 423 -1.36 13.84 6.21
C PRO A 423 -1.62 15.22 5.60
N SER A 424 -1.29 16.27 6.36
CA SER A 424 -1.39 17.66 5.92
C SER A 424 -0.46 17.99 4.72
N VAL A 425 0.62 17.25 4.51
CA VAL A 425 1.58 17.45 3.41
C VAL A 425 2.06 16.12 2.80
N VAL A 426 2.00 16.00 1.46
CA VAL A 426 2.68 14.94 0.70
C VAL A 426 3.94 15.50 0.03
N VAL A 427 5.06 14.79 0.12
CA VAL A 427 6.37 15.24 -0.38
C VAL A 427 6.97 14.23 -1.36
N ALA A 428 7.18 14.65 -2.61
CA ALA A 428 7.84 13.81 -3.61
C ALA A 428 9.36 13.81 -3.44
N LEU A 429 9.96 12.63 -3.33
CA LEU A 429 11.42 12.45 -3.37
C LEU A 429 11.90 12.21 -4.81
N GLY A 430 12.94 12.93 -5.20
CA GLY A 430 13.51 12.88 -6.55
C GLY A 430 12.80 13.77 -7.57
N GLY A 431 13.37 13.85 -8.77
CA GLY A 431 12.87 14.68 -9.86
C GLY A 431 11.61 14.12 -10.54
N GLN A 432 11.15 14.80 -11.60
CA GLN A 432 9.97 14.37 -12.41
C GLN A 432 10.09 12.94 -12.96
N GLY A 433 11.31 12.43 -13.17
CA GLY A 433 11.58 11.04 -13.62
C GLY A 433 11.60 9.99 -12.50
N ALA A 434 11.52 10.41 -11.23
CA ALA A 434 11.32 9.53 -10.08
C ALA A 434 9.84 9.47 -9.70
N VAL A 435 9.25 10.63 -9.38
CA VAL A 435 7.83 10.83 -9.06
C VAL A 435 7.38 12.07 -9.82
N CYS A 436 6.50 11.96 -10.80
CA CYS A 436 6.10 13.10 -11.63
C CYS A 436 5.06 14.00 -10.95
N HIS A 437 4.70 15.12 -11.58
CA HIS A 437 3.73 16.07 -11.05
C HIS A 437 2.37 15.41 -10.81
N GLN A 438 1.80 14.73 -11.81
CA GLN A 438 0.50 14.07 -11.68
C GLN A 438 0.48 13.05 -10.54
N LEU A 439 1.57 12.29 -10.35
CA LEU A 439 1.64 11.29 -9.30
C LEU A 439 1.67 11.90 -7.88
N LEU A 440 2.20 13.12 -7.73
CA LEU A 440 2.15 13.89 -6.49
C LEU A 440 0.76 14.53 -6.28
N GLU A 441 0.09 14.97 -7.35
CA GLU A 441 -1.30 15.44 -7.31
C GLU A 441 -2.26 14.30 -6.90
N ASP A 442 -2.18 13.15 -7.56
CA ASP A 442 -2.96 11.94 -7.25
C ASP A 442 -2.77 11.48 -5.80
N ALA A 443 -1.55 11.62 -5.25
CA ALA A 443 -1.25 11.28 -3.87
C ALA A 443 -1.81 12.30 -2.88
N ALA A 444 -1.73 13.60 -3.16
CA ALA A 444 -2.36 14.63 -2.33
C ALA A 444 -3.89 14.52 -2.34
N ALA A 445 -4.49 14.21 -3.50
CA ALA A 445 -5.92 13.95 -3.65
C ALA A 445 -6.38 12.64 -2.96
N ALA A 446 -5.47 11.68 -2.75
CA ALA A 446 -5.73 10.51 -1.92
C ALA A 446 -5.57 10.78 -0.41
N ALA A 447 -4.92 11.88 -0.02
CA ALA A 447 -4.75 12.30 1.37
C ALA A 447 -5.85 13.26 1.84
N THR A 448 -6.50 13.99 0.94
CA THR A 448 -7.74 14.72 1.25
C THR A 448 -8.83 13.70 1.63
N PRO A 449 -9.55 13.89 2.75
CA PRO A 449 -10.71 13.05 3.04
C PRO A 449 -11.72 13.16 1.89
N PRO A 450 -12.43 12.07 1.53
CA PRO A 450 -13.55 12.19 0.61
C PRO A 450 -14.54 13.23 1.15
N PRO A 451 -15.27 13.96 0.29
CA PRO A 451 -16.37 14.79 0.77
C PRO A 451 -17.29 13.93 1.63
N PRO A 452 -17.85 14.46 2.73
CA PRO A 452 -18.77 13.69 3.56
C PRO A 452 -19.87 13.14 2.64
N PRO A 453 -20.27 11.86 2.79
CA PRO A 453 -21.29 11.28 1.93
C PRO A 453 -22.53 12.18 1.97
N PRO A 454 -23.26 12.31 0.85
CA PRO A 454 -24.50 13.08 0.85
C PRO A 454 -25.36 12.60 2.02
N PRO A 455 -26.03 13.51 2.76
CA PRO A 455 -26.84 13.11 3.90
C PRO A 455 -27.79 11.99 3.44
N PRO A 456 -27.88 10.87 4.18
CA PRO A 456 -28.63 9.71 3.71
C PRO A 456 -30.05 10.16 3.32
N PRO A 457 -30.61 9.62 2.21
CA PRO A 457 -31.93 10.02 1.76
C PRO A 457 -32.92 9.92 2.93
N PRO A 458 -33.90 10.84 3.02
CA PRO A 458 -34.84 10.84 4.14
C PRO A 458 -35.46 9.45 4.26
N PRO A 459 -35.48 8.84 5.46
CA PRO A 459 -35.62 7.41 5.63
C PRO A 459 -36.85 6.89 4.90
N GLY A 460 -36.68 5.78 4.19
CA GLY A 460 -37.64 5.23 3.25
C GLY A 460 -39.05 5.10 3.85
N PRO A 461 -40.10 5.25 3.03
CA PRO A 461 -41.48 5.19 3.50
C PRO A 461 -41.72 3.92 4.33
N ASN A 462 -42.22 4.07 5.56
CA ASN A 462 -42.31 2.96 6.52
C ASN A 462 -43.20 1.83 5.97
N CYS A 463 -42.57 0.77 5.48
CA CYS A 463 -43.22 -0.37 4.86
C CYS A 463 -44.00 -1.28 5.83
N ALA A 464 -44.12 -0.90 7.12
CA ALA A 464 -45.11 -1.46 8.04
C ALA A 464 -46.45 -0.68 8.01
N GLN A 465 -46.46 0.56 7.50
CA GLN A 465 -47.60 1.48 7.47
C GLN A 465 -48.11 1.75 6.05
N VAL A 466 -47.22 1.71 5.04
CA VAL A 466 -47.60 1.87 3.62
C VAL A 466 -47.25 0.64 2.79
N ARG A 467 -47.83 0.55 1.59
CA ARG A 467 -47.52 -0.54 0.65
C ARG A 467 -46.19 -0.27 -0.04
N CYS A 468 -45.25 -1.20 0.06
CA CYS A 468 -43.93 -1.10 -0.54
C CYS A 468 -43.67 -2.18 -1.59
N VAL A 469 -42.79 -1.87 -2.53
CA VAL A 469 -42.24 -2.79 -3.54
C VAL A 469 -40.78 -2.42 -3.82
N ALA A 470 -39.91 -3.42 -3.95
CA ALA A 470 -38.55 -3.24 -4.48
C ALA A 470 -38.48 -3.72 -5.93
N LEU A 471 -38.00 -2.86 -6.83
CA LEU A 471 -37.57 -3.27 -8.16
C LEU A 471 -36.09 -3.68 -8.08
N THR A 472 -35.77 -4.85 -8.60
CA THR A 472 -34.43 -5.41 -8.54
C THR A 472 -33.95 -5.87 -9.91
N PHE A 473 -32.69 -5.57 -10.23
CA PHE A 473 -32.11 -5.76 -11.56
C PHE A 473 -30.83 -6.59 -11.52
N ASP A 474 -30.85 -7.73 -12.23
CA ASP A 474 -29.79 -8.74 -12.25
C ASP A 474 -28.96 -8.69 -13.55
N ASP A 475 -27.93 -9.54 -13.63
CA ASP A 475 -26.90 -9.67 -14.69
C ASP A 475 -26.04 -8.43 -15.01
N GLY A 476 -26.41 -7.25 -14.49
CA GLY A 476 -25.77 -5.98 -14.84
C GLY A 476 -24.33 -5.82 -14.32
N PRO A 477 -23.63 -4.75 -14.76
CA PRO A 477 -24.06 -3.74 -15.73
C PRO A 477 -23.93 -4.21 -17.19
N SER A 478 -24.97 -3.98 -17.99
CA SER A 478 -25.04 -4.22 -19.42
C SER A 478 -24.74 -2.96 -20.27
N ALA A 479 -25.11 -2.99 -21.55
CA ALA A 479 -25.14 -1.78 -22.41
C ALA A 479 -26.36 -0.88 -22.12
N TYR A 480 -27.41 -1.41 -21.47
CA TYR A 480 -28.67 -0.71 -21.21
C TYR A 480 -28.77 -0.13 -19.79
N THR A 481 -27.89 -0.54 -18.85
CA THR A 481 -27.89 -0.03 -17.46
C THR A 481 -27.90 1.49 -17.38
N THR A 482 -27.11 2.19 -18.20
CA THR A 482 -27.09 3.66 -18.22
C THR A 482 -28.44 4.25 -18.63
N GLN A 483 -29.16 3.62 -19.56
CA GLN A 483 -30.52 4.01 -19.95
C GLN A 483 -31.52 3.72 -18.82
N LEU A 484 -31.39 2.57 -18.13
CA LEU A 484 -32.23 2.21 -17.00
C LEU A 484 -32.04 3.19 -15.82
N VAL A 485 -30.80 3.51 -15.46
CA VAL A 485 -30.47 4.52 -14.42
C VAL A 485 -31.11 5.86 -14.78
N ASN A 486 -30.95 6.37 -16.01
CA ASN A 486 -31.62 7.60 -16.44
C ASN A 486 -33.15 7.51 -16.34
N THR A 487 -33.72 6.34 -16.67
CA THR A 487 -35.17 6.12 -16.62
C THR A 487 -35.68 6.10 -15.18
N LEU A 488 -34.90 5.59 -14.23
CA LEU A 488 -35.21 5.62 -12.81
C LEU A 488 -35.01 7.03 -12.21
N ASP A 489 -33.99 7.76 -12.67
CA ASP A 489 -33.73 9.17 -12.31
C ASP A 489 -34.93 10.05 -12.74
N ASP A 490 -35.33 9.97 -14.01
CA ASP A 490 -36.47 10.70 -14.59
C ASP A 490 -37.82 10.35 -13.92
N LEU A 491 -37.90 9.20 -13.26
CA LEU A 491 -39.10 8.73 -12.57
C LEU A 491 -39.08 8.99 -11.06
N ASP A 492 -37.95 9.35 -10.44
CA ASP A 492 -37.77 9.42 -8.98
C ASP A 492 -38.14 8.09 -8.29
N VAL A 493 -37.44 7.00 -8.66
CA VAL A 493 -37.73 5.62 -8.19
C VAL A 493 -36.44 4.92 -7.72
N PRO A 494 -36.28 4.61 -6.42
CA PRO A 494 -35.17 3.78 -5.94
C PRO A 494 -35.30 2.33 -6.43
N ALA A 495 -34.15 1.66 -6.56
CA ALA A 495 -34.02 0.28 -7.02
C ALA A 495 -32.71 -0.34 -6.49
N THR A 496 -32.63 -1.67 -6.57
CA THR A 496 -31.42 -2.45 -6.21
C THR A 496 -30.86 -3.19 -7.42
N PHE A 497 -29.56 -3.02 -7.68
CA PHE A 497 -28.84 -3.72 -8.75
C PHE A 497 -27.99 -4.86 -8.16
N PHE A 498 -28.27 -6.10 -8.52
CA PHE A 498 -27.42 -7.25 -8.19
C PHE A 498 -26.44 -7.46 -9.35
N VAL A 499 -25.19 -7.00 -9.20
CA VAL A 499 -24.22 -6.94 -10.29
C VAL A 499 -23.26 -8.13 -10.32
N VAL A 500 -22.97 -8.61 -11.52
CA VAL A 500 -21.99 -9.67 -11.77
C VAL A 500 -20.59 -9.06 -11.83
N GLY A 501 -19.67 -9.58 -11.01
CA GLY A 501 -18.32 -9.00 -10.83
C GLY A 501 -17.54 -8.76 -12.12
N GLN A 502 -17.57 -9.70 -13.06
CA GLN A 502 -16.94 -9.54 -14.38
C GLN A 502 -17.58 -8.43 -15.25
N MET A 503 -18.89 -8.20 -15.12
CA MET A 503 -19.56 -7.11 -15.82
C MET A 503 -19.25 -5.76 -15.17
N ALA A 504 -19.15 -5.73 -13.83
CA ALA A 504 -18.77 -4.57 -13.06
C ALA A 504 -17.31 -4.14 -13.35
N ASP A 505 -16.37 -5.09 -13.44
CA ASP A 505 -14.96 -4.86 -13.80
C ASP A 505 -14.81 -4.34 -15.24
N ALA A 506 -15.69 -4.79 -16.14
CA ALA A 506 -15.76 -4.29 -17.52
C ALA A 506 -16.43 -2.92 -17.67
N ARG A 507 -17.24 -2.47 -16.71
CA ARG A 507 -17.99 -1.18 -16.75
C ARG A 507 -17.98 -0.44 -15.40
N PRO A 508 -16.82 -0.20 -14.76
CA PRO A 508 -16.75 0.32 -13.39
C PRO A 508 -17.41 1.70 -13.25
N ASN A 509 -17.28 2.55 -14.27
CA ASN A 509 -17.93 3.87 -14.30
C ASN A 509 -19.47 3.79 -14.33
N THR A 510 -20.04 2.71 -14.87
CA THR A 510 -21.50 2.52 -14.88
C THR A 510 -21.99 2.10 -13.49
N VAL A 511 -21.30 1.16 -12.85
CA VAL A 511 -21.63 0.72 -11.48
C VAL A 511 -21.46 1.86 -10.48
N LYS A 512 -20.34 2.59 -10.55
CA LYS A 512 -20.11 3.75 -9.69
C LYS A 512 -21.16 4.83 -9.93
N ARG A 513 -21.57 5.08 -11.18
CA ARG A 513 -22.67 6.02 -11.45
C ARG A 513 -23.99 5.58 -10.79
N SER A 514 -24.36 4.30 -10.85
CA SER A 514 -25.56 3.82 -10.15
C SER A 514 -25.48 4.11 -8.65
N TYR A 515 -24.35 3.83 -8.02
CA TYR A 515 -24.16 4.12 -6.60
C TYR A 515 -24.14 5.64 -6.27
N ASP A 516 -23.44 6.44 -7.08
CA ASP A 516 -23.37 7.91 -6.94
C ASP A 516 -24.73 8.60 -7.15
N HIS A 517 -25.67 7.93 -7.85
CA HIS A 517 -27.06 8.33 -8.01
C HIS A 517 -27.99 7.86 -6.88
N GLY A 518 -27.48 7.09 -5.89
CA GLY A 518 -28.26 6.62 -4.74
C GLY A 518 -28.99 5.28 -4.94
N TYR A 519 -28.68 4.52 -6.00
CA TYR A 519 -29.20 3.16 -6.15
C TYR A 519 -28.40 2.17 -5.29
N GLN A 520 -29.08 1.21 -4.67
CA GLN A 520 -28.42 0.14 -3.93
C GLN A 520 -27.70 -0.79 -4.94
N VAL A 521 -26.45 -1.15 -4.67
CA VAL A 521 -25.63 -2.03 -5.54
C VAL A 521 -25.10 -3.19 -4.71
N GLU A 522 -25.49 -4.40 -5.07
CA GLU A 522 -25.27 -5.64 -4.31
C GLU A 522 -24.70 -6.77 -5.16
N ASN A 523 -24.38 -7.90 -4.53
CA ASN A 523 -23.54 -8.95 -5.10
C ASN A 523 -24.36 -10.00 -5.89
N HIS A 524 -24.00 -10.23 -7.15
CA HIS A 524 -24.52 -11.35 -7.97
C HIS A 524 -23.42 -12.32 -8.41
N THR A 525 -22.46 -12.60 -7.52
CA THR A 525 -21.25 -13.41 -7.73
C THR A 525 -20.25 -12.81 -8.73
N TRP A 526 -19.13 -13.49 -8.98
CA TRP A 526 -18.07 -13.00 -9.85
C TRP A 526 -18.35 -13.29 -11.34
N ASN A 527 -18.74 -14.53 -11.66
CA ASN A 527 -18.96 -14.97 -13.04
C ASN A 527 -20.25 -15.80 -13.24
N HIS A 528 -21.28 -15.52 -12.43
CA HIS A 528 -22.64 -16.08 -12.54
C HIS A 528 -22.74 -17.64 -12.57
N PRO A 529 -22.10 -18.39 -11.64
CA PRO A 529 -22.32 -19.83 -11.53
C PRO A 529 -23.51 -20.17 -10.61
N GLU A 530 -24.18 -21.30 -10.88
CA GLU A 530 -25.11 -21.93 -9.93
C GLU A 530 -24.39 -22.25 -8.60
N MET A 531 -24.64 -21.45 -7.55
CA MET A 531 -23.87 -21.52 -6.30
C MET A 531 -24.05 -22.86 -5.58
N ASN A 532 -25.20 -23.50 -5.71
CA ASN A 532 -25.48 -24.83 -5.16
C ASN A 532 -24.55 -25.95 -5.72
N THR A 533 -23.96 -25.78 -6.90
CA THR A 533 -22.99 -26.73 -7.51
C THR A 533 -21.58 -26.61 -6.94
N LEU A 534 -21.27 -25.51 -6.25
CA LEU A 534 -19.93 -25.15 -5.83
C LEU A 534 -19.62 -25.54 -4.38
N THR A 535 -18.35 -25.84 -4.10
CA THR A 535 -17.85 -25.99 -2.72
C THR A 535 -17.88 -24.66 -1.98
N LEU A 536 -17.95 -24.68 -0.64
CA LEU A 536 -17.97 -23.47 0.20
C LEU A 536 -16.81 -22.51 -0.13
N THR A 537 -15.59 -23.02 -0.35
CA THR A 537 -14.42 -22.20 -0.72
C THR A 537 -14.59 -21.52 -2.08
N GLN A 538 -15.21 -22.18 -3.05
CA GLN A 538 -15.52 -21.58 -4.35
C GLN A 538 -16.64 -20.54 -4.23
N GLN A 539 -17.70 -20.81 -3.46
CA GLN A 539 -18.77 -19.86 -3.16
C GLN A 539 -18.23 -18.60 -2.43
N GLN A 540 -17.31 -18.78 -1.47
CA GLN A 540 -16.64 -17.67 -0.80
C GLN A 540 -15.79 -16.86 -1.77
N SER A 541 -15.09 -17.52 -2.71
CA SER A 541 -14.32 -16.83 -3.75
C SER A 541 -15.20 -16.02 -4.69
N GLN A 542 -16.35 -16.56 -5.10
CA GLN A 542 -17.37 -15.85 -5.89
C GLN A 542 -17.86 -14.58 -5.17
N TYR A 543 -18.28 -14.71 -3.92
CA TYR A 543 -18.78 -13.59 -3.12
C TYR A 543 -17.69 -12.52 -2.90
N THR A 544 -16.52 -12.95 -2.41
CA THR A 544 -15.44 -12.05 -1.96
C THR A 544 -14.80 -11.29 -3.12
N SER A 545 -14.72 -11.89 -4.32
CA SER A 545 -14.15 -11.21 -5.50
C SER A 545 -15.01 -10.02 -5.93
N THR A 546 -16.33 -10.19 -6.00
CA THR A 546 -17.25 -9.10 -6.34
C THR A 546 -17.34 -8.06 -5.23
N ARG A 547 -17.39 -8.47 -3.95
CA ARG A 547 -17.35 -7.51 -2.83
C ARG A 547 -16.09 -6.65 -2.85
N ASN A 548 -14.91 -7.26 -3.02
CA ASN A 548 -13.64 -6.54 -3.09
C ASN A 548 -13.57 -5.58 -4.28
N LEU A 549 -14.20 -5.92 -5.42
CA LEU A 549 -14.34 -5.01 -6.55
C LEU A 549 -15.23 -3.81 -6.20
N LEU A 550 -16.43 -4.03 -5.63
CA LEU A 550 -17.36 -2.95 -5.26
C LEU A 550 -16.72 -1.98 -4.26
N THR A 551 -16.15 -2.47 -3.17
CA THR A 551 -15.38 -1.64 -2.21
C THR A 551 -14.18 -0.96 -2.89
N GLY A 552 -13.55 -1.62 -3.87
CA GLY A 552 -12.50 -1.04 -4.71
C GLY A 552 -12.94 0.10 -5.64
N LEU A 553 -14.24 0.27 -5.87
CA LEU A 553 -14.86 1.39 -6.61
C LEU A 553 -15.37 2.50 -5.67
N GLY A 554 -15.25 2.34 -4.35
CA GLY A 554 -15.80 3.25 -3.35
C GLY A 554 -17.30 3.02 -3.08
N ILE A 555 -17.79 1.80 -3.32
CA ILE A 555 -19.15 1.37 -3.02
C ILE A 555 -19.12 0.60 -1.69
N GLU A 556 -19.99 0.96 -0.75
CA GLU A 556 -20.19 0.23 0.50
C GLU A 556 -21.49 -0.61 0.41
N PRO A 557 -21.45 -1.84 -0.13
CA PRO A 557 -22.64 -2.69 -0.27
C PRO A 557 -23.05 -3.28 1.09
N THR A 558 -24.35 -3.48 1.28
CA THR A 558 -25.00 -3.92 2.54
C THR A 558 -24.77 -5.40 2.89
N ASP A 559 -23.74 -6.01 2.28
CA ASP A 559 -23.42 -7.43 2.35
C ASP A 559 -24.57 -8.37 1.89
N MET A 560 -25.40 -7.95 0.93
CA MET A 560 -26.43 -8.82 0.36
C MET A 560 -25.92 -9.62 -0.84
N LEU A 561 -26.38 -10.87 -0.96
CA LEU A 561 -26.10 -11.74 -2.10
C LEU A 561 -27.41 -12.20 -2.75
N ARG A 562 -27.57 -11.99 -4.05
CA ARG A 562 -28.54 -12.76 -4.84
C ARG A 562 -27.81 -13.93 -5.52
N PRO A 563 -28.15 -15.20 -5.20
CA PRO A 563 -27.59 -16.34 -5.91
C PRO A 563 -28.07 -16.37 -7.39
N PRO A 564 -27.17 -16.53 -8.37
CA PRO A 564 -27.50 -16.84 -9.76
C PRO A 564 -28.55 -17.95 -9.86
N TYR A 565 -29.54 -17.77 -10.75
CA TYR A 565 -30.66 -18.69 -10.96
C TYR A 565 -31.50 -18.99 -9.70
N GLY A 566 -31.35 -18.21 -8.63
CA GLY A 566 -31.90 -18.53 -7.31
C GLY A 566 -31.32 -19.82 -6.69
N ALA A 567 -30.21 -20.33 -7.22
CA ALA A 567 -29.69 -21.66 -6.91
C ALA A 567 -28.71 -21.64 -5.72
N TRP A 568 -29.22 -21.95 -4.52
CA TRP A 568 -28.46 -21.93 -3.26
C TRP A 568 -28.47 -23.29 -2.53
N ASN A 569 -27.56 -23.47 -1.57
CA ASN A 569 -27.55 -24.63 -0.66
C ASN A 569 -27.08 -24.24 0.75
N SER A 570 -26.98 -25.21 1.67
CA SER A 570 -26.51 -24.98 3.04
C SER A 570 -25.07 -24.46 3.16
N ASN A 571 -24.26 -24.47 2.09
CA ASN A 571 -22.97 -23.76 2.07
C ASN A 571 -23.14 -22.29 1.64
N THR A 572 -24.12 -21.95 0.81
CA THR A 572 -24.42 -20.55 0.45
C THR A 572 -24.87 -19.76 1.68
N ARG A 573 -25.67 -20.35 2.57
CA ARG A 573 -26.05 -19.72 3.85
C ARG A 573 -24.86 -19.54 4.80
N LYS A 574 -23.86 -20.42 4.75
CA LYS A 574 -22.62 -20.33 5.56
C LYS A 574 -21.66 -19.21 5.10
N LEU A 575 -21.97 -18.50 4.02
CA LEU A 575 -21.28 -17.25 3.67
C LEU A 575 -21.57 -16.12 4.68
N GLY A 576 -22.61 -16.25 5.52
CA GLY A 576 -22.89 -15.30 6.60
C GLY A 576 -23.54 -13.99 6.11
N VAL A 577 -24.32 -14.07 5.03
CA VAL A 577 -24.94 -12.92 4.35
C VAL A 577 -26.42 -13.20 4.05
N PRO A 578 -27.30 -12.19 4.00
CA PRO A 578 -28.68 -12.37 3.53
C PRO A 578 -28.70 -12.84 2.07
N LEU A 579 -29.50 -13.88 1.79
CA LEU A 579 -29.72 -14.38 0.43
C LEU A 579 -31.03 -13.81 -0.13
N ILE A 580 -30.91 -12.87 -1.06
CA ILE A 580 -32.06 -12.13 -1.62
C ILE A 580 -32.56 -12.81 -2.89
N LEU A 581 -33.73 -13.40 -2.81
CA LEU A 581 -34.48 -13.98 -3.93
C LEU A 581 -35.58 -13.01 -4.35
N TRP A 582 -36.75 -13.49 -4.77
CA TRP A 582 -37.86 -12.67 -5.24
C TRP A 582 -39.20 -13.37 -4.98
N SER A 583 -40.29 -12.60 -4.98
CA SER A 583 -41.67 -13.12 -4.94
C SER A 583 -42.41 -12.92 -6.26
N ILE A 584 -41.83 -12.14 -7.19
CA ILE A 584 -42.37 -11.90 -8.52
C ILE A 584 -41.22 -12.03 -9.53
N ASP A 585 -41.23 -13.11 -10.32
CA ASP A 585 -40.47 -13.17 -11.55
C ASP A 585 -41.26 -12.46 -12.66
N THR A 586 -40.62 -11.53 -13.38
CA THR A 586 -41.23 -10.91 -14.57
C THR A 586 -41.20 -11.81 -15.80
N ARG A 587 -40.39 -12.86 -15.80
CA ARG A 587 -40.10 -13.75 -16.93
C ARG A 587 -39.67 -12.99 -18.18
N ASP A 588 -38.96 -11.88 -18.00
CA ASP A 588 -38.32 -11.14 -19.09
C ASP A 588 -37.27 -12.00 -19.81
N TRP A 589 -36.55 -12.82 -19.03
CA TRP A 589 -35.60 -13.85 -19.44
C TRP A 589 -36.21 -14.94 -20.36
N GLU A 590 -37.53 -15.13 -20.33
CA GLU A 590 -38.28 -16.01 -21.23
C GLU A 590 -38.98 -15.22 -22.36
N ASN A 591 -39.76 -14.19 -22.01
CA ASN A 591 -40.82 -13.66 -22.87
C ASN A 591 -40.37 -12.55 -23.84
N ARG A 592 -39.26 -11.83 -23.56
CA ARG A 592 -38.77 -10.67 -24.35
C ARG A 592 -39.88 -9.76 -24.89
N ASN A 593 -40.84 -9.39 -24.03
CA ASN A 593 -41.99 -8.59 -24.41
C ASN A 593 -42.39 -7.62 -23.30
N THR A 594 -42.16 -6.33 -23.53
CA THR A 594 -42.44 -5.23 -22.60
C THR A 594 -43.86 -5.22 -22.05
N ALA A 595 -44.86 -5.59 -22.86
CA ALA A 595 -46.26 -5.62 -22.41
C ALA A 595 -46.54 -6.83 -21.50
N GLN A 596 -45.95 -7.99 -21.80
CA GLN A 596 -46.08 -9.19 -20.95
C GLN A 596 -45.31 -9.03 -19.63
N ILE A 597 -44.08 -8.50 -19.67
CA ILE A 597 -43.25 -8.19 -18.49
C ILE A 597 -44.03 -7.28 -17.52
N ARG A 598 -44.60 -6.18 -18.03
CA ARG A 598 -45.47 -5.27 -17.26
C ARG A 598 -46.74 -5.95 -16.75
N ALA A 599 -47.37 -6.83 -17.55
CA ALA A 599 -48.56 -7.58 -17.14
C ALA A 599 -48.27 -8.58 -16.01
N ASN A 600 -47.11 -9.25 -16.04
CA ASN A 600 -46.68 -10.20 -15.02
C ASN A 600 -46.54 -9.50 -13.66
N VAL A 601 -45.84 -8.36 -13.58
CA VAL A 601 -45.80 -7.54 -12.35
C VAL A 601 -47.20 -7.11 -11.93
N ARG A 602 -47.99 -6.55 -12.85
CA ARG A 602 -49.35 -6.03 -12.56
C ARG A 602 -50.29 -7.11 -12.01
N ASN A 603 -50.14 -8.36 -12.42
CA ASN A 603 -51.03 -9.44 -12.01
C ASN A 603 -50.59 -10.09 -10.70
N SER A 604 -49.30 -10.14 -10.41
CA SER A 604 -48.73 -10.78 -9.20
C SER A 604 -48.44 -9.83 -8.03
N ILE A 605 -48.58 -8.51 -8.20
CA ILE A 605 -48.16 -7.54 -7.17
C ILE A 605 -48.95 -7.62 -5.85
N HIS A 606 -48.21 -7.81 -4.77
CA HIS A 606 -48.66 -7.77 -3.38
C HIS A 606 -47.79 -6.81 -2.54
N ASN A 607 -48.25 -6.45 -1.33
CA ASN A 607 -47.42 -5.65 -0.42
C ASN A 607 -46.12 -6.39 -0.06
N GLY A 608 -44.99 -5.69 -0.06
CA GLY A 608 -43.71 -6.25 0.37
C GLY A 608 -42.97 -7.02 -0.72
N ALA A 609 -43.44 -6.99 -1.98
CA ALA A 609 -42.89 -7.78 -3.06
C ALA A 609 -41.48 -7.32 -3.48
N ILE A 610 -40.66 -8.31 -3.86
CA ILE A 610 -39.38 -8.11 -4.54
C ILE A 610 -39.57 -8.61 -5.98
N VAL A 611 -39.33 -7.72 -6.96
CA VAL A 611 -39.56 -7.96 -8.40
C VAL A 611 -38.22 -8.22 -9.09
N LEU A 612 -38.06 -9.40 -9.69
CA LEU A 612 -36.89 -9.77 -10.50
C LEU A 612 -37.04 -9.26 -11.94
N GLN A 613 -36.06 -8.50 -12.39
CA GLN A 613 -35.83 -8.07 -13.77
C GLN A 613 -34.33 -8.20 -14.09
N HIS A 614 -33.96 -8.18 -15.38
CA HIS A 614 -32.56 -8.21 -15.82
C HIS A 614 -32.23 -6.95 -16.64
N ASP A 615 -31.18 -6.20 -16.26
CA ASP A 615 -30.81 -4.97 -17.00
C ASP A 615 -30.13 -5.26 -18.35
N THR A 616 -29.79 -6.52 -18.61
CA THR A 616 -29.32 -7.05 -19.89
C THR A 616 -30.42 -7.13 -20.95
N ILE A 617 -31.70 -6.98 -20.57
CA ILE A 617 -32.87 -7.17 -21.45
C ILE A 617 -33.52 -5.82 -21.77
N PRO A 618 -33.44 -5.31 -23.02
CA PRO A 618 -33.94 -3.98 -23.36
C PRO A 618 -35.47 -3.89 -23.25
N GLU A 619 -36.21 -4.97 -23.47
CA GLU A 619 -37.66 -5.01 -23.28
C GLU A 619 -38.08 -4.89 -21.80
N SER A 620 -37.20 -5.27 -20.87
CA SER A 620 -37.37 -5.15 -19.43
C SER A 620 -37.12 -3.73 -18.96
N VAL A 621 -36.01 -3.12 -19.41
CA VAL A 621 -35.73 -1.68 -19.24
C VAL A 621 -36.88 -0.83 -19.78
N ALA A 622 -37.40 -1.15 -20.96
CA ALA A 622 -38.55 -0.47 -21.55
C ALA A 622 -39.89 -0.69 -20.80
N ALA A 623 -39.99 -1.69 -19.92
CA ALA A 623 -41.19 -1.95 -19.12
C ALA A 623 -41.27 -1.06 -17.87
N VAL A 624 -40.13 -0.59 -17.34
CA VAL A 624 -40.03 0.12 -16.07
C VAL A 624 -40.97 1.34 -15.96
N PRO A 625 -41.05 2.27 -16.93
CA PRO A 625 -42.01 3.39 -16.84
C PRO A 625 -43.47 2.95 -16.73
N GLY A 626 -43.82 1.85 -17.40
CA GLY A 626 -45.16 1.27 -17.35
C GLY A 626 -45.46 0.55 -16.03
N ILE A 627 -44.48 -0.15 -15.48
CA ILE A 627 -44.55 -0.80 -14.16
C ILE A 627 -44.70 0.27 -13.07
N VAL A 628 -43.82 1.29 -13.06
CA VAL A 628 -43.87 2.41 -12.11
C VAL A 628 -45.21 3.12 -12.16
N SER A 629 -45.74 3.40 -13.35
CA SER A 629 -47.07 3.99 -13.53
C SER A 629 -48.20 3.12 -12.97
N ASP A 630 -48.18 1.81 -13.22
CA ASP A 630 -49.21 0.87 -12.73
C ASP A 630 -49.21 0.74 -11.20
N LEU A 631 -48.03 0.73 -10.58
CA LEU A 631 -47.89 0.51 -9.13
C LEU A 631 -48.11 1.80 -8.33
N ARG A 632 -47.65 2.96 -8.81
CA ARG A 632 -48.01 4.27 -8.22
C ARG A 632 -49.53 4.49 -8.23
N ALA A 633 -50.21 4.13 -9.33
CA ALA A 633 -51.68 4.18 -9.43
C ALA A 633 -52.41 3.21 -8.48
N ARG A 634 -51.70 2.28 -7.83
CA ARG A 634 -52.21 1.33 -6.83
C ARG A 634 -51.76 1.65 -5.40
N GLY A 635 -51.11 2.80 -5.18
CA GLY A 635 -50.65 3.25 -3.87
C GLY A 635 -49.40 2.53 -3.37
N TYR A 636 -48.57 1.98 -4.26
CA TYR A 636 -47.26 1.44 -3.89
C TYR A 636 -46.19 2.52 -3.87
N HIS A 637 -45.40 2.50 -2.80
CA HIS A 637 -44.14 3.22 -2.66
C HIS A 637 -42.99 2.33 -3.13
N PHE A 638 -42.03 2.93 -3.83
CA PHE A 638 -40.81 2.26 -4.26
C PHE A 638 -39.72 2.44 -3.21
N VAL A 639 -38.96 1.37 -2.99
CA VAL A 639 -37.91 1.27 -1.97
C VAL A 639 -36.78 0.36 -2.44
N THR A 640 -35.61 0.46 -1.82
CA THR A 640 -34.53 -0.53 -2.01
C THR A 640 -34.86 -1.87 -1.32
N VAL A 641 -34.05 -2.91 -1.52
CA VAL A 641 -34.18 -4.15 -0.72
C VAL A 641 -33.81 -3.89 0.75
N GLU A 642 -32.81 -3.05 1.03
CA GLU A 642 -32.45 -2.66 2.39
C GLU A 642 -33.61 -2.00 3.13
N ASP A 643 -34.23 -0.96 2.55
CA ASP A 643 -35.46 -0.32 3.08
C ASP A 643 -36.60 -1.32 3.31
N LEU A 644 -36.73 -2.32 2.43
CA LEU A 644 -37.82 -3.27 2.42
C LEU A 644 -37.68 -4.35 3.50
N VAL A 645 -36.46 -4.77 3.82
CA VAL A 645 -36.13 -5.78 4.84
C VAL A 645 -34.90 -5.40 5.69
N PRO A 646 -34.92 -4.27 6.43
CA PRO A 646 -33.76 -3.74 7.16
C PRO A 646 -33.37 -4.55 8.42
N TRP A 647 -33.95 -5.74 8.57
CA TRP A 647 -33.69 -6.72 9.64
C TRP A 647 -33.16 -8.06 9.09
N ALA A 648 -32.97 -8.21 7.78
CA ALA A 648 -32.52 -9.46 7.17
C ALA A 648 -31.10 -9.82 7.64
N GLY A 649 -30.95 -10.99 8.24
CA GLY A 649 -29.74 -11.41 8.94
C GLY A 649 -28.79 -12.30 8.13
N PRO A 650 -27.54 -12.47 8.61
CA PRO A 650 -26.58 -13.45 8.11
C PRO A 650 -27.16 -14.86 7.91
N GLY A 651 -27.35 -15.27 6.64
CA GLY A 651 -27.86 -16.60 6.26
C GLY A 651 -29.38 -16.69 6.09
N ASP A 652 -30.13 -15.61 6.26
CA ASP A 652 -31.57 -15.59 5.99
C ASP A 652 -31.86 -15.74 4.49
N LEU A 653 -33.00 -16.34 4.14
CA LEU A 653 -33.53 -16.37 2.77
C LEU A 653 -34.68 -15.37 2.66
N VAL A 654 -34.57 -14.36 1.80
CA VAL A 654 -35.60 -13.31 1.62
C VAL A 654 -36.27 -13.48 0.27
N TYR A 655 -37.57 -13.77 0.26
CA TYR A 655 -38.39 -13.73 -0.97
C TYR A 655 -39.24 -12.45 -1.04
N SER A 656 -39.71 -11.96 0.11
CA SER A 656 -40.46 -10.70 0.24
C SER A 656 -40.42 -10.21 1.70
N ARG A 657 -40.90 -8.99 1.97
CA ARG A 657 -41.01 -8.46 3.35
C ARG A 657 -41.81 -9.35 4.30
N GLY A 658 -42.76 -10.13 3.78
CA GLY A 658 -43.57 -11.09 4.54
C GLY A 658 -43.11 -12.55 4.47
N ASN A 659 -42.03 -12.84 3.74
CA ASN A 659 -41.48 -14.20 3.59
C ASN A 659 -39.94 -14.14 3.71
N VAL A 660 -39.48 -14.29 4.95
CA VAL A 660 -38.08 -14.41 5.34
C VAL A 660 -37.90 -15.73 6.09
N VAL A 661 -36.96 -16.57 5.68
CA VAL A 661 -36.62 -17.84 6.34
C VAL A 661 -35.31 -17.68 7.10
N ASP A 662 -35.43 -17.60 8.42
CA ASP A 662 -34.34 -17.44 9.40
C ASP A 662 -33.22 -18.48 9.19
N ALA A 663 -31.96 -18.05 9.35
CA ALA A 663 -30.74 -18.87 9.32
C ALA A 663 -30.84 -20.24 10.04
N THR A 664 -31.63 -20.33 11.10
CA THR A 664 -31.82 -21.52 11.97
C THR A 664 -32.80 -22.57 11.43
N VAL A 665 -33.62 -22.24 10.43
CA VAL A 665 -34.56 -23.20 9.82
C VAL A 665 -33.83 -24.06 8.79
N GLU A 666 -33.83 -25.38 8.99
CA GLU A 666 -33.38 -26.33 7.96
C GLU A 666 -34.29 -26.21 6.73
N ALA A 667 -33.73 -25.68 5.65
CA ALA A 667 -34.41 -25.48 4.37
C ALA A 667 -33.69 -26.30 3.31
N GLU A 668 -34.43 -27.16 2.61
CA GLU A 668 -33.89 -28.02 1.56
C GLU A 668 -33.31 -27.19 0.41
N PRO A 669 -32.17 -27.58 -0.21
CA PRO A 669 -31.65 -26.91 -1.40
C PRO A 669 -32.68 -26.98 -2.53
N GLN A 670 -33.04 -25.83 -3.10
CA GLN A 670 -33.96 -25.74 -4.25
C GLN A 670 -33.27 -25.01 -5.41
N VAL A 671 -33.67 -25.36 -6.63
CA VAL A 671 -33.60 -24.45 -7.78
C VAL A 671 -34.98 -23.81 -7.84
N PHE A 672 -35.06 -22.49 -7.63
CA PHE A 672 -36.33 -21.78 -7.55
C PHE A 672 -36.82 -21.38 -8.94
N ASP A 673 -37.75 -22.13 -9.52
CA ASP A 673 -38.20 -21.98 -10.91
C ASP A 673 -39.22 -20.84 -11.15
N GLY A 674 -39.66 -20.16 -10.08
CA GLY A 674 -40.63 -19.08 -10.17
C GLY A 674 -42.03 -19.51 -10.64
N ALA A 675 -42.39 -20.79 -10.54
CA ALA A 675 -43.74 -21.30 -10.80
C ALA A 675 -44.53 -21.57 -9.49
N ASP A 676 -43.94 -22.29 -8.54
CA ASP A 676 -44.65 -22.86 -7.38
C ASP A 676 -44.48 -22.08 -6.06
N TYR A 677 -44.78 -20.77 -6.06
CA TYR A 677 -45.09 -20.05 -4.81
C TYR A 677 -46.42 -19.28 -4.92
N ALA A 678 -47.52 -20.02 -4.76
CA ALA A 678 -48.79 -19.41 -4.37
C ALA A 678 -48.66 -18.88 -2.93
N PRO A 679 -48.93 -17.59 -2.65
CA PRO A 679 -48.88 -17.07 -1.30
C PRO A 679 -49.94 -17.75 -0.42
N PRO A 680 -49.68 -17.92 0.90
CA PRO A 680 -50.69 -18.41 1.82
C PRO A 680 -51.93 -17.50 1.79
N VAL A 681 -53.12 -18.12 1.82
CA VAL A 681 -54.38 -17.51 1.36
C VAL A 681 -54.91 -16.40 2.31
N ASP A 682 -54.29 -16.21 3.47
CA ASP A 682 -54.67 -15.24 4.51
C ASP A 682 -54.02 -13.84 4.36
N ALA A 683 -53.40 -13.53 3.21
CA ALA A 683 -52.92 -12.17 2.90
C ALA A 683 -54.04 -11.19 2.49
N ALA A 684 -55.30 -11.62 2.50
CA ALA A 684 -56.48 -10.79 2.26
C ALA A 684 -56.97 -10.14 3.56
N GLU A 685 -57.07 -8.80 3.56
CA GLU A 685 -57.77 -8.01 4.59
C GLU A 685 -57.26 -8.14 6.04
N MET A 686 -55.99 -7.82 6.30
CA MET A 686 -55.67 -7.13 7.55
C MET A 686 -56.11 -5.65 7.43
N PRO A 687 -57.04 -5.17 8.28
CA PRO A 687 -57.41 -3.76 8.29
C PRO A 687 -56.27 -2.91 8.87
N VAL A 688 -56.14 -1.68 8.37
CA VAL A 688 -55.25 -0.66 8.94
C VAL A 688 -56.07 0.15 9.96
N GLU A 689 -55.56 0.26 11.19
CA GLU A 689 -56.02 1.26 12.19
C GLU A 689 -55.29 2.60 12.00
#